data_AF-A0A7K4HCL2-F1
#
_entry.id   AF-A0A7K4HCL2-F1
#
_cell.length_a   1.000
_cell.length_b   1.000
_cell.length_c   1.000
_cell.angle_alpha   90.00
_cell.angle_beta   90.00
_cell.angle_gamma   90.00
#
_symmetry.space_group_name_H-M   'P 1'
#
loop_
_entity.id
_entity.type
_entity.pdbx_description
1 polymer ?
#
loop_
_entity_poly.entity_id
_entity_poly.type
_entity_poly.pdbx_seq_one_letter_code
_entity_poly.pdbx_strand_id
1 'polypeptide(L)'
;MSKKSKTIIAILLLVIGGGLIPTGMILNDTMRSEVYDGVPDALLGIRAQAIPTIEETIPILGTPEVLKGIFDEASAGVEPLLKVKSTPDSLLGLKANINASIPDLINFATTAQLIATSFDWMNTTYGFDVGTDIFFNDPTFVDPFTGLLGVSNMTGVSQGYTLAARTNLLLNTIHDDYIDPFDFHGLITDLTTGSGVGEIYNIFYYMGILGGDVYTNVALPAAYNITLAQVTDIFNYLWTIITYYVPGAFSYAYGISTAEAAATGFYRQWANGTFVPDGINIGGGLKGFEVGVPEPTNISVSTCIDLWNPLLPYTFVTEAGLMAWLGAAAGDTGLQTLLMSTFSLTPTQLNMLLTWLGNFIENITPALVLGSTGKTVSELATLAFFEQWANGTIFGEVVLPDGFLGEVTSSWAGAPYFEVGLPTASGLSLYECISLWNPLGDKTFIYGESFENLWLPAMQGNSTSQGTLIAIFGISPGELTAILTWIGSLIGLDPTAGRIADIIEYNTGFTVLQIATSYFYDQWANGTVEGEDFLPEGFLSQLDPPIEGPPYFEVGLFYPTGITIAQTLALWDETSEYSLVTESGIYKWYQAVEGNLNYTTLKEQNGDLSDLQMTGLLAWLPQFRDVIVNKLAKADMGLPQEPYELGQTLALSLGIAGGILAALGVIVLLLARRSF
;
A
#
# COMPACT_ATOMS: atom_id res chain seq x y z
N MET A 1 1.93 -61.56 -82.40
CA MET A 1 1.77 -60.09 -82.29
C MET A 1 2.46 -59.43 -83.48
N SER A 2 1.75 -58.63 -84.30
CA SER A 2 2.30 -58.03 -85.53
C SER A 2 3.41 -57.02 -85.22
N LYS A 3 4.34 -56.78 -86.16
CA LYS A 3 5.43 -55.80 -86.02
C LYS A 3 4.88 -54.41 -85.66
N LYS A 4 3.76 -54.02 -86.27
CA LYS A 4 3.03 -52.77 -86.01
C LYS A 4 2.51 -52.70 -84.58
N SER A 5 1.98 -53.81 -84.05
CA SER A 5 1.50 -53.89 -82.67
C SER A 5 2.65 -53.78 -81.64
N LYS A 6 3.81 -54.38 -81.90
CA LYS A 6 4.98 -54.27 -81.01
C LYS A 6 5.53 -52.84 -80.95
N THR A 7 5.59 -52.15 -82.08
CA THR A 7 6.01 -50.74 -82.14
C THR A 7 5.02 -49.81 -81.44
N ILE A 8 3.71 -50.02 -81.62
CA ILE A 8 2.68 -49.22 -80.92
C ILE A 8 2.77 -49.43 -79.40
N ILE A 9 2.96 -50.67 -78.94
CA ILE A 9 3.15 -50.97 -77.51
C ILE A 9 4.45 -50.34 -76.98
N ALA A 10 5.54 -50.39 -77.73
CA ALA A 10 6.80 -49.75 -77.34
C ALA A 10 6.68 -48.22 -77.22
N ILE A 11 5.96 -47.58 -78.14
CA ILE A 11 5.69 -46.13 -78.09
C ILE A 11 4.77 -45.81 -76.91
N LEU A 12 3.71 -46.59 -76.68
CA LEU A 12 2.84 -46.42 -75.51
C LEU A 12 3.62 -46.54 -74.19
N LEU A 13 4.50 -47.53 -74.07
CA LEU A 13 5.35 -47.72 -72.89
C LEU A 13 6.34 -46.55 -72.69
N LEU A 14 6.89 -46.00 -73.78
CA LEU A 14 7.76 -44.82 -73.73
C LEU A 14 7.01 -43.53 -73.38
N VAL A 15 5.80 -43.34 -73.91
CA VAL A 15 4.95 -42.17 -73.63
C VAL A 15 4.45 -42.20 -72.18
N ILE A 16 3.99 -43.36 -71.71
CA ILE A 16 3.55 -43.56 -70.33
C ILE A 16 4.75 -43.42 -69.39
N GLY A 17 5.87 -44.09 -69.68
CA GLY A 17 7.09 -44.00 -68.86
C GLY A 17 7.68 -42.59 -68.82
N GLY A 18 7.68 -41.88 -69.96
CA GLY A 18 8.13 -40.50 -70.08
C GLY A 18 7.18 -39.48 -69.45
N GLY A 19 5.89 -39.81 -69.26
CA GLY A 19 4.93 -38.99 -68.54
C GLY A 19 5.00 -39.16 -67.01
N LEU A 20 5.25 -40.38 -66.53
CA LEU A 20 5.28 -40.68 -65.10
C LEU A 20 6.47 -40.02 -64.36
N ILE A 21 7.64 -39.91 -65.00
CA ILE A 21 8.83 -39.30 -64.39
C ILE A 21 8.61 -37.80 -64.08
N PRO A 22 8.21 -36.94 -65.05
CA PRO A 22 7.86 -35.54 -64.78
C PRO A 22 6.71 -35.38 -63.80
N THR A 23 5.69 -36.25 -63.85
CA THR A 23 4.56 -36.18 -62.90
C THR A 23 5.01 -36.42 -61.46
N GLY A 24 5.93 -37.37 -61.22
CA GLY A 24 6.49 -37.60 -59.88
C GLY A 24 7.30 -36.40 -59.36
N MET A 25 8.07 -35.75 -60.23
CA MET A 25 8.80 -34.53 -59.88
C MET A 25 7.85 -33.36 -59.59
N ILE A 26 6.84 -33.14 -60.44
CA ILE A 26 5.82 -32.09 -60.24
C ILE A 26 5.09 -32.30 -58.91
N LEU A 27 4.68 -33.53 -58.59
CA LEU A 27 4.00 -33.82 -57.32
C LEU A 27 4.90 -33.59 -56.11
N ASN A 28 6.19 -33.94 -56.19
CA ASN A 28 7.15 -33.61 -55.13
C ASN A 28 7.34 -32.10 -54.98
N ASP A 29 7.42 -31.36 -56.09
CA ASP A 29 7.59 -29.91 -56.06
C ASP A 29 6.33 -29.20 -55.57
N THR A 30 5.13 -29.69 -55.94
CA THR A 30 3.85 -29.21 -55.39
C THR A 30 3.76 -29.47 -53.90
N MET A 31 4.01 -30.69 -53.43
CA MET A 31 4.00 -31.02 -52.00
C MET A 31 5.03 -30.19 -51.21
N ARG A 32 6.17 -29.86 -51.84
CA ARG A 32 7.13 -28.94 -51.24
C ARG A 32 6.58 -27.52 -51.19
N SER A 33 6.05 -26.99 -52.28
CA SER A 33 5.44 -25.64 -52.32
C SER A 33 4.38 -25.47 -51.24
N GLU A 34 3.46 -26.42 -51.10
CA GLU A 34 2.39 -26.35 -50.08
C GLU A 34 2.94 -26.21 -48.65
N VAL A 35 4.08 -26.83 -48.33
CA VAL A 35 4.74 -26.67 -47.01
C VAL A 35 5.45 -25.31 -46.89
N TYR A 36 5.97 -24.74 -47.99
CA TYR A 36 6.55 -23.39 -47.98
C TYR A 36 5.46 -22.33 -47.79
N ASP A 37 4.34 -22.51 -48.49
CA ASP A 37 3.21 -21.59 -48.52
C ASP A 37 2.37 -21.70 -47.23
N GLY A 38 2.42 -22.84 -46.53
CA GLY A 38 1.73 -23.06 -45.25
C GLY A 38 2.42 -22.49 -44.00
N VAL A 39 3.59 -21.84 -44.12
CA VAL A 39 4.29 -21.26 -42.95
C VAL A 39 3.50 -20.12 -42.29
N PRO A 40 2.98 -19.13 -43.04
CA PRO A 40 2.06 -18.12 -42.50
C PRO A 40 0.90 -18.71 -41.72
N ASP A 41 0.19 -19.69 -42.31
CA ASP A 41 -0.99 -20.31 -41.70
C ASP A 41 -0.64 -21.05 -40.41
N ALA A 42 0.50 -21.76 -40.39
CA ALA A 42 0.99 -22.42 -39.19
C ALA A 42 1.30 -21.42 -38.07
N LEU A 43 1.99 -20.31 -38.37
CA LEU A 43 2.30 -19.26 -37.40
C LEU A 43 1.03 -18.60 -36.84
N LEU A 44 0.08 -18.26 -37.71
CA LEU A 44 -1.21 -17.68 -37.31
C LEU A 44 -2.04 -18.67 -36.49
N GLY A 45 -2.03 -19.96 -36.86
CA GLY A 45 -2.70 -21.04 -36.13
C GLY A 45 -2.13 -21.22 -34.72
N ILE A 46 -0.81 -21.18 -34.57
CA ILE A 46 -0.14 -21.21 -33.27
C ILE A 46 -0.55 -19.99 -32.44
N ARG A 47 -0.48 -18.78 -33.01
CA ARG A 47 -0.90 -17.55 -32.32
C ARG A 47 -2.35 -17.63 -31.85
N ALA A 48 -3.24 -18.13 -32.70
CA ALA A 48 -4.67 -18.26 -32.41
C ALA A 48 -4.98 -19.27 -31.30
N GLN A 49 -4.13 -20.28 -31.09
CA GLN A 49 -4.28 -21.26 -30.01
C GLN A 49 -3.55 -20.83 -28.73
N ALA A 50 -2.39 -20.18 -28.85
CA ALA A 50 -1.58 -19.77 -27.71
C ALA A 50 -2.15 -18.56 -26.96
N ILE A 51 -2.65 -17.54 -27.67
CA ILE A 51 -3.14 -16.31 -27.02
C ILE A 51 -4.26 -16.59 -26.01
N PRO A 52 -5.32 -17.37 -26.33
CA PRO A 52 -6.36 -17.71 -25.35
C PRO A 52 -5.82 -18.40 -24.10
N THR A 53 -4.87 -19.34 -24.23
CA THR A 53 -4.23 -19.98 -23.07
C THR A 53 -3.46 -18.99 -22.20
N ILE A 54 -2.70 -18.09 -22.83
CA ILE A 54 -1.94 -17.05 -22.11
C ILE A 54 -2.92 -16.10 -21.41
N GLU A 55 -3.99 -15.70 -22.09
CA GLU A 55 -5.05 -14.84 -21.56
C GLU A 55 -5.71 -15.47 -20.31
N GLU A 56 -5.97 -16.78 -20.32
CA GLU A 56 -6.48 -17.50 -19.14
C GLU A 56 -5.46 -17.59 -18.00
N THR A 57 -4.15 -17.63 -18.32
CA THR A 57 -3.07 -17.81 -17.35
C THR A 57 -2.68 -16.50 -16.65
N ILE A 58 -2.74 -15.36 -17.35
CA ILE A 58 -2.33 -14.05 -16.80
C ILE A 58 -3.04 -13.71 -15.49
N PRO A 59 -4.39 -13.81 -15.37
CA PRO A 59 -5.06 -13.52 -14.10
C PRO A 59 -4.60 -14.44 -12.96
N ILE A 60 -4.31 -15.71 -13.26
CA ILE A 60 -3.84 -16.67 -12.24
C ILE A 60 -2.47 -16.25 -11.72
N LEU A 61 -1.50 -16.02 -12.60
CA LEU A 61 -0.13 -15.67 -12.22
C LEU A 61 -0.01 -14.25 -11.67
N GLY A 62 -0.86 -13.32 -12.10
CA GLY A 62 -0.92 -11.95 -11.60
C GLY A 62 -1.61 -11.81 -10.24
N THR A 63 -2.31 -12.84 -9.76
CA THR A 63 -3.08 -12.79 -8.51
C THR A 63 -2.27 -12.34 -7.28
N PRO A 64 -1.06 -12.87 -7.03
CA PRO A 64 -0.28 -12.49 -5.85
C PRO A 64 0.05 -11.00 -5.79
N GLU A 65 0.49 -10.41 -6.91
CA GLU A 65 0.84 -8.98 -6.95
C GLU A 65 -0.41 -8.10 -6.89
N VAL A 66 -1.51 -8.52 -7.52
CA VAL A 66 -2.80 -7.82 -7.39
C VAL A 66 -3.30 -7.83 -5.95
N LEU A 67 -3.23 -8.97 -5.26
CA LEU A 67 -3.63 -9.07 -3.84
C LEU A 67 -2.75 -8.18 -2.96
N LYS A 68 -1.45 -8.12 -3.23
CA LYS A 68 -0.54 -7.22 -2.51
C LYS A 68 -0.86 -5.74 -2.76
N GLY A 69 -1.13 -5.36 -4.01
CA GLY A 69 -1.57 -4.00 -4.36
C GLY A 69 -2.87 -3.63 -3.65
N ILE A 70 -3.85 -4.54 -3.64
CA ILE A 70 -5.09 -4.41 -2.86
C ILE A 70 -4.78 -4.15 -1.38
N PHE A 71 -3.91 -4.95 -0.76
CA PHE A 71 -3.57 -4.81 0.66
C PHE A 71 -2.99 -3.43 0.98
N ASP A 72 -2.07 -2.96 0.14
CA ASP A 72 -1.39 -1.68 0.30
C ASP A 72 -2.39 -0.51 0.13
N GLU A 73 -3.21 -0.52 -0.93
CA GLU A 73 -4.23 0.50 -1.20
C GLU A 73 -5.34 0.52 -0.14
N ALA A 74 -5.81 -0.66 0.25
CA ALA A 74 -6.84 -0.83 1.27
C ALA A 74 -6.39 -0.29 2.63
N SER A 75 -5.17 -0.63 3.05
CA SER A 75 -4.58 -0.13 4.30
C SER A 75 -4.40 1.40 4.26
N ALA A 76 -3.95 1.95 3.13
CA ALA A 76 -3.81 3.39 2.94
C ALA A 76 -5.17 4.12 2.95
N GLY A 77 -6.23 3.51 2.40
CA GLY A 77 -7.59 4.08 2.39
C GLY A 77 -8.25 4.10 3.77
N VAL A 78 -7.97 3.12 4.64
CA VAL A 78 -8.52 3.06 6.01
C VAL A 78 -7.83 4.02 6.97
N GLU A 79 -6.56 4.36 6.74
CA GLU A 79 -5.81 5.22 7.65
C GLU A 79 -6.48 6.59 7.89
N PRO A 80 -6.90 7.37 6.87
CA PRO A 80 -7.67 8.60 7.07
C PRO A 80 -8.97 8.39 7.83
N LEU A 81 -9.70 7.30 7.55
CA LEU A 81 -10.95 6.97 8.23
C LEU A 81 -10.72 6.70 9.72
N LEU A 82 -9.65 5.99 10.08
CA LEU A 82 -9.29 5.74 11.47
C LEU A 82 -8.88 7.01 12.20
N LYS A 83 -8.17 7.95 11.54
CA LYS A 83 -7.90 9.27 12.14
C LYS A 83 -9.21 9.98 12.49
N VAL A 84 -10.15 10.04 11.54
CA VAL A 84 -11.46 10.68 11.76
C VAL A 84 -12.26 9.97 12.85
N LYS A 85 -12.41 8.64 12.79
CA LYS A 85 -13.17 7.86 13.79
C LYS A 85 -12.57 7.92 15.19
N SER A 86 -11.24 8.01 15.31
CA SER A 86 -10.56 8.10 16.61
C SER A 86 -10.54 9.51 17.21
N THR A 87 -10.89 10.53 16.43
CA THR A 87 -10.81 11.94 16.84
C THR A 87 -11.74 12.28 18.01
N PRO A 88 -13.04 11.90 18.02
CA PRO A 88 -13.93 12.19 19.14
C PRO A 88 -13.42 11.65 20.48
N ASP A 89 -12.99 10.38 20.51
CA ASP A 89 -12.44 9.75 21.71
C ASP A 89 -11.11 10.37 22.12
N SER A 90 -10.25 10.71 21.15
CA SER A 90 -8.99 11.43 21.40
C SER A 90 -9.24 12.80 22.02
N LEU A 91 -10.24 13.54 21.54
CA LEU A 91 -10.66 14.83 22.10
C LEU A 91 -11.18 14.67 23.53
N LEU A 92 -12.07 13.70 23.77
CA LEU A 92 -12.63 13.46 25.11
C LEU A 92 -11.56 13.01 26.12
N GLY A 93 -10.66 12.12 25.71
CA GLY A 93 -9.51 11.69 26.51
C GLY A 93 -8.57 12.85 26.84
N LEU A 94 -8.26 13.68 25.83
CA LEU A 94 -7.46 14.89 26.01
C LEU A 94 -8.12 15.85 27.03
N LYS A 95 -9.41 16.14 26.86
CA LYS A 95 -10.18 16.97 27.79
C LYS A 95 -10.16 16.42 29.22
N ALA A 96 -10.29 15.11 29.39
CA ALA A 96 -10.22 14.48 30.72
C ALA A 96 -8.86 14.68 31.39
N ASN A 97 -7.76 14.48 30.65
CA ASN A 97 -6.39 14.69 31.14
C ASN A 97 -6.14 16.14 31.54
N ILE A 98 -6.66 17.08 30.76
CA ILE A 98 -6.46 18.51 31.02
C ILE A 98 -7.32 19.00 32.18
N ASN A 99 -8.57 18.54 32.27
CA ASN A 99 -9.41 18.80 33.44
C ASN A 99 -8.75 18.32 34.74
N ALA A 100 -7.93 17.26 34.69
CA ALA A 100 -7.15 16.82 35.83
C ALA A 100 -5.95 17.74 36.16
N SER A 101 -5.39 18.44 35.15
CA SER A 101 -4.19 19.28 35.29
C SER A 101 -4.51 20.77 35.59
N ILE A 102 -5.68 21.26 35.16
CA ILE A 102 -6.11 22.65 35.39
C ILE A 102 -6.25 23.04 36.86
N PRO A 103 -6.74 22.18 37.78
CA PRO A 103 -6.72 22.48 39.21
C PRO A 103 -5.35 22.94 39.68
N ASP A 104 -4.29 22.25 39.27
CA ASP A 104 -2.93 22.56 39.68
C ASP A 104 -2.47 23.90 39.11
N LEU A 105 -2.73 24.18 37.83
CA LEU A 105 -2.44 25.49 37.22
C LEU A 105 -3.16 26.64 37.93
N ILE A 106 -4.47 26.49 38.19
CA ILE A 106 -5.25 27.49 38.92
C ILE A 106 -4.70 27.66 40.33
N ASN A 107 -4.36 26.56 41.00
CA ASN A 107 -3.83 26.60 42.35
C ASN A 107 -2.46 27.27 42.41
N PHE A 108 -1.57 27.01 41.45
CA PHE A 108 -0.25 27.62 41.36
C PHE A 108 -0.35 29.12 41.09
N ALA A 109 -1.13 29.55 40.10
CA ALA A 109 -1.35 30.96 39.80
C ALA A 109 -1.94 31.72 41.00
N THR A 110 -2.94 31.12 41.66
CA THR A 110 -3.54 31.72 42.86
C THR A 110 -2.56 31.80 44.02
N THR A 111 -1.74 30.75 44.21
CA THR A 111 -0.68 30.74 45.23
C THR A 111 0.34 31.85 44.98
N ALA A 112 0.78 32.02 43.72
CA ALA A 112 1.70 33.09 43.33
C ALA A 112 1.09 34.48 43.60
N GLN A 113 -0.19 34.68 43.26
CA GLN A 113 -0.89 35.95 43.52
C GLN A 113 -1.05 36.24 45.03
N LEU A 114 -1.34 35.22 45.84
CA LEU A 114 -1.44 35.38 47.30
C LEU A 114 -0.08 35.75 47.90
N ILE A 115 0.99 35.09 47.47
CA ILE A 115 2.37 35.41 47.89
C ILE A 115 2.73 36.84 47.46
N ALA A 116 2.47 37.22 46.20
CA ALA A 116 2.76 38.55 45.69
C ALA A 116 1.97 39.64 46.40
N THR A 117 0.68 39.44 46.65
CA THR A 117 -0.16 40.41 47.39
C THR A 117 0.36 40.61 48.82
N SER A 118 0.69 39.51 49.51
CA SER A 118 1.29 39.57 50.84
C SER A 118 2.60 40.36 50.80
N PHE A 119 3.42 40.09 49.78
CA PHE A 119 4.72 40.70 49.58
C PHE A 119 4.63 42.20 49.26
N ASP A 120 3.76 42.62 48.35
CA ASP A 120 3.56 44.02 48.00
C ASP A 120 3.16 44.87 49.20
N TRP A 121 2.29 44.32 50.06
CA TRP A 121 1.94 44.97 51.31
C TRP A 121 3.15 45.11 52.26
N MET A 122 3.91 44.04 52.47
CA MET A 122 5.10 44.07 53.33
C MET A 122 6.16 45.02 52.79
N ASN A 123 6.40 45.02 51.49
CA ASN A 123 7.35 45.89 50.83
C ASN A 123 6.94 47.36 50.96
N THR A 124 5.65 47.68 50.79
CA THR A 124 5.12 49.03 51.00
C THR A 124 5.22 49.48 52.45
N THR A 125 5.08 48.55 53.41
CA THR A 125 5.03 48.87 54.85
C THR A 125 6.41 48.96 55.49
N TYR A 126 7.33 48.05 55.12
CA TYR A 126 8.61 47.85 55.80
C TYR A 126 9.84 48.03 54.89
N GLY A 127 9.63 48.14 53.57
CA GLY A 127 10.68 48.10 52.54
C GLY A 127 11.09 46.67 52.18
N PHE A 128 11.74 46.52 51.01
CA PHE A 128 11.99 45.21 50.38
C PHE A 128 12.83 44.26 51.25
N ASP A 129 13.96 44.71 51.77
CA ASP A 129 14.88 43.86 52.53
C ASP A 129 14.26 43.35 53.84
N VAL A 130 13.52 44.22 54.54
CA VAL A 130 12.86 43.90 55.82
C VAL A 130 11.59 43.09 55.57
N GLY A 131 10.80 43.43 54.55
CA GLY A 131 9.60 42.69 54.17
C GLY A 131 9.90 41.25 53.74
N THR A 132 10.93 41.04 52.92
CA THR A 132 11.39 39.68 52.58
C THR A 132 11.87 38.93 53.81
N ASP A 133 12.62 39.58 54.72
CA ASP A 133 13.10 38.95 55.95
C ASP A 133 11.95 38.47 56.82
N ILE A 134 10.94 39.31 57.03
CA ILE A 134 9.74 38.95 57.80
C ILE A 134 9.02 37.76 57.16
N PHE A 135 8.79 37.79 55.85
CA PHE A 135 8.08 36.71 55.15
C PHE A 135 8.76 35.35 55.29
N PHE A 136 10.08 35.30 55.10
CA PHE A 136 10.83 34.05 55.06
C PHE A 136 11.32 33.59 56.43
N ASN A 137 11.65 34.51 57.34
CA ASN A 137 12.40 34.22 58.58
C ASN A 137 11.63 34.48 59.87
N ASP A 138 10.49 35.19 59.87
CA ASP A 138 9.71 35.43 61.09
C ASP A 138 8.80 34.22 61.40
N PRO A 139 9.01 33.53 62.54
CA PRO A 139 8.22 32.35 62.91
C PRO A 139 6.80 32.69 63.39
N THR A 140 6.43 33.97 63.45
CA THR A 140 5.13 34.44 63.93
C THR A 140 4.36 35.25 62.88
N PHE A 141 4.93 35.45 61.69
CA PHE A 141 4.30 36.24 60.65
C PHE A 141 3.02 35.62 60.10
N VAL A 142 1.96 36.42 60.07
CA VAL A 142 0.69 36.14 59.40
C VAL A 142 0.27 37.42 58.66
N ASP A 143 0.00 37.33 57.37
CA ASP A 143 -0.52 38.44 56.59
C ASP A 143 -1.91 38.85 57.14
N PRO A 144 -2.09 40.11 57.56
CA PRO A 144 -3.34 40.58 58.12
C PRO A 144 -4.50 40.67 57.12
N PHE A 145 -4.24 40.66 55.81
CA PHE A 145 -5.25 40.77 54.75
C PHE A 145 -5.64 39.40 54.19
N THR A 146 -4.65 38.57 53.88
CA THR A 146 -4.89 37.27 53.26
C THR A 146 -4.96 36.12 54.28
N GLY A 147 -4.47 36.34 55.50
CA GLY A 147 -4.30 35.28 56.50
C GLY A 147 -3.18 34.30 56.15
N LEU A 148 -2.37 34.61 55.12
CA LEU A 148 -1.26 33.77 54.67
C LEU A 148 -0.14 33.75 55.71
N LEU A 149 0.33 32.57 56.08
CA LEU A 149 1.46 32.42 56.98
C LEU A 149 2.77 32.74 56.27
N GLY A 150 3.80 33.19 56.99
CA GLY A 150 5.16 33.22 56.46
C GLY A 150 5.78 31.83 56.35
N VAL A 151 6.86 31.68 55.58
CA VAL A 151 7.55 30.38 55.38
C VAL A 151 8.02 29.82 56.73
N SER A 152 8.70 30.65 57.54
CA SER A 152 9.15 30.26 58.88
C SER A 152 8.01 30.05 59.87
N ASN A 153 6.89 30.75 59.71
CA ASN A 153 5.73 30.60 60.61
C ASN A 153 5.21 29.16 60.61
N MET A 154 5.14 28.52 59.45
CA MET A 154 4.63 27.15 59.38
C MET A 154 5.47 26.12 60.14
N THR A 155 6.77 26.38 60.25
CA THR A 155 7.70 25.52 61.00
C THR A 155 7.85 25.96 62.46
N GLY A 156 7.34 27.15 62.81
CA GLY A 156 7.45 27.77 64.13
C GLY A 156 8.89 28.17 64.50
N VAL A 157 9.83 28.13 63.57
CA VAL A 157 11.25 28.45 63.78
C VAL A 157 11.79 29.29 62.63
N SER A 158 12.74 30.19 62.94
CA SER A 158 13.39 31.01 61.92
C SER A 158 14.32 30.15 61.05
N GLN A 159 14.13 30.19 59.75
CA GLN A 159 14.82 29.33 58.79
C GLN A 159 16.12 29.89 58.23
N GLY A 160 16.47 31.15 58.56
CA GLY A 160 17.78 31.74 58.22
C GLY A 160 18.04 31.94 56.73
N TYR A 161 17.00 32.22 55.93
CA TYR A 161 17.16 32.59 54.51
C TYR A 161 17.95 33.89 54.39
N THR A 162 19.05 33.85 53.65
CA THR A 162 19.87 35.03 53.34
C THR A 162 19.13 35.98 52.42
N LEU A 163 19.50 37.26 52.37
CA LEU A 163 18.89 38.22 51.44
C LEU A 163 18.92 37.72 49.99
N ALA A 164 20.07 37.19 49.54
CA ALA A 164 20.21 36.60 48.21
C ALA A 164 19.24 35.43 47.99
N ALA A 165 19.09 34.56 48.98
CA ALA A 165 18.16 33.44 48.90
C ALA A 165 16.70 33.88 48.72
N ARG A 166 16.27 34.86 49.52
CA ARG A 166 14.90 35.38 49.48
C ARG A 166 14.60 36.09 48.16
N THR A 167 15.55 36.87 47.67
CA THR A 167 15.41 37.56 46.37
C THR A 167 15.32 36.55 45.23
N ASN A 168 16.18 35.52 45.22
CA ASN A 168 16.14 34.50 44.17
C ASN A 168 14.85 33.68 44.23
N LEU A 169 14.40 33.27 45.43
CA LEU A 169 13.18 32.50 45.59
C LEU A 169 11.94 33.28 45.15
N LEU A 170 11.87 34.59 45.37
CA LEU A 170 10.71 35.39 44.95
C LEU A 170 10.76 35.78 43.48
N LEU A 171 11.89 36.33 43.03
CA LEU A 171 11.98 37.07 41.76
C LEU A 171 12.90 36.41 40.73
N ASN A 172 13.69 35.41 41.13
CA ASN A 172 14.82 34.85 40.41
C ASN A 172 15.58 35.83 39.48
N THR A 173 16.32 36.77 40.07
CA THR A 173 16.99 37.85 39.32
C THR A 173 18.34 37.48 38.71
N ILE A 174 18.76 36.20 38.72
CA ILE A 174 20.18 35.84 38.52
C ILE A 174 20.56 35.35 37.10
N HIS A 175 19.65 34.94 36.23
CA HIS A 175 20.05 34.13 35.07
C HIS A 175 19.65 34.62 33.66
N ASP A 176 19.79 35.92 33.36
CA ASP A 176 19.77 36.37 31.95
C ASP A 176 21.04 35.95 31.16
N ASP A 177 22.16 35.61 31.84
CA ASP A 177 23.47 35.37 31.20
C ASP A 177 23.92 33.88 31.18
N TYR A 178 23.13 32.94 31.69
CA TYR A 178 23.50 31.50 31.74
C TYR A 178 22.45 30.65 31.02
N ILE A 179 22.86 29.96 29.96
CA ILE A 179 22.05 28.93 29.30
C ILE A 179 22.06 27.70 30.22
N ASP A 180 21.26 27.72 31.27
CA ASP A 180 20.94 26.54 32.06
C ASP A 180 19.82 25.76 31.33
N PRO A 181 19.92 24.43 31.16
CA PRO A 181 18.81 23.61 30.65
C PRO A 181 17.51 23.71 31.48
N PHE A 182 17.55 24.30 32.68
CA PHE A 182 16.39 24.50 33.54
C PHE A 182 16.22 25.99 33.86
N ASP A 183 15.31 26.64 33.16
CA ASP A 183 14.87 28.01 33.42
C ASP A 183 14.03 28.04 34.71
N PHE A 184 14.70 28.07 35.87
CA PHE A 184 14.01 28.09 37.16
C PHE A 184 13.35 29.45 37.37
N HIS A 185 12.07 29.50 37.70
CA HIS A 185 11.36 30.76 37.93
C HIS A 185 11.29 31.13 39.41
N GLY A 186 11.18 32.42 39.72
CA GLY A 186 10.87 32.87 41.08
C GLY A 186 9.38 32.65 41.39
N LEU A 187 9.04 32.47 42.66
CA LEU A 187 7.66 32.21 43.11
C LEU A 187 6.62 33.22 42.62
N ILE A 188 7.04 34.45 42.30
CA ILE A 188 6.15 35.53 41.86
C ILE A 188 6.55 36.13 40.50
N THR A 189 7.39 35.46 39.71
CA THR A 189 7.82 35.96 38.39
C THR A 189 6.73 35.84 37.33
N ASP A 190 5.87 34.81 37.40
CA ASP A 190 4.67 34.69 36.57
C ASP A 190 3.42 34.51 37.44
N LEU A 191 2.71 35.61 37.68
CA LEU A 191 1.46 35.62 38.46
C LEU A 191 0.25 35.11 37.67
N THR A 192 0.40 34.95 36.36
CA THR A 192 -0.69 34.52 35.46
C THR A 192 -0.79 33.00 35.44
N THR A 193 0.34 32.32 35.26
CA THR A 193 0.40 30.85 35.23
C THR A 193 0.80 30.24 36.58
N GLY A 194 1.49 31.02 37.43
CA GLY A 194 2.12 30.50 38.65
C GLY A 194 3.31 29.59 38.36
N SER A 195 3.99 29.73 37.22
CA SER A 195 5.06 28.83 36.77
C SER A 195 6.12 28.57 37.85
N GLY A 196 6.62 29.61 38.52
CA GLY A 196 7.61 29.44 39.59
C GLY A 196 7.12 28.68 40.81
N VAL A 197 5.83 28.81 41.17
CA VAL A 197 5.21 27.96 42.20
C VAL A 197 5.11 26.52 41.71
N GLY A 198 4.63 26.32 40.48
CA GLY A 198 4.45 25.00 39.89
C GLY A 198 5.76 24.23 39.70
N GLU A 199 6.83 24.90 39.27
CA GLU A 199 8.16 24.31 39.10
C GLU A 199 8.74 23.84 40.43
N ILE A 200 8.78 24.72 41.44
CA ILE A 200 9.29 24.37 42.77
C ILE A 200 8.42 23.27 43.39
N TYR A 201 7.09 23.30 43.22
CA TYR A 201 6.21 22.25 43.73
C TYR A 201 6.44 20.90 43.02
N ASN A 202 6.50 20.89 41.68
CA ASN A 202 6.64 19.68 40.88
C ASN A 202 8.00 19.00 41.09
N ILE A 203 9.09 19.76 41.12
CA ILE A 203 10.45 19.23 41.32
C ILE A 203 10.49 18.39 42.60
N PHE A 204 9.85 18.83 43.67
CA PHE A 204 9.83 18.13 44.95
C PHE A 204 8.86 16.97 45.02
N TYR A 205 7.68 17.10 44.42
CA TYR A 205 6.76 15.99 44.27
C TYR A 205 7.46 14.80 43.59
N TYR A 206 8.26 15.07 42.55
CA TYR A 206 9.10 14.06 41.89
C TYR A 206 10.30 13.60 42.75
N MET A 207 10.93 14.47 43.55
CA MET A 207 12.00 14.07 44.50
C MET A 207 11.52 13.10 45.59
N GLY A 208 10.28 13.26 46.08
CA GLY A 208 9.68 12.43 47.12
C GLY A 208 9.28 11.03 46.64
N ILE A 209 8.93 10.88 45.35
CA ILE A 209 8.44 9.62 44.76
C ILE A 209 9.55 8.81 44.09
N LEU A 210 10.50 9.45 43.39
CA LEU A 210 11.51 8.74 42.59
C LEU A 210 12.82 8.44 43.31
N GLY A 211 12.93 8.80 44.60
CA GLY A 211 14.15 8.55 45.37
C GLY A 211 15.32 9.39 44.87
N GLY A 212 15.20 10.73 45.02
CA GLY A 212 16.27 11.71 45.00
C GLY A 212 17.46 11.44 44.07
N ASP A 213 17.34 11.84 42.80
CA ASP A 213 18.52 11.89 41.93
C ASP A 213 19.55 12.91 42.47
N VAL A 214 20.84 12.67 42.22
CA VAL A 214 21.96 13.46 42.75
C VAL A 214 21.93 14.90 42.21
N TYR A 215 21.33 15.10 41.03
CA TYR A 215 21.28 16.38 40.33
C TYR A 215 20.32 17.42 40.97
N THR A 216 19.14 17.02 41.45
CA THR A 216 18.14 17.94 42.04
C THR A 216 18.50 18.38 43.46
N ASN A 217 19.24 17.55 44.21
CA ASN A 217 19.74 17.87 45.55
C ASN A 217 20.89 18.89 45.57
N VAL A 218 21.43 19.25 44.40
CA VAL A 218 22.57 20.19 44.28
C VAL A 218 22.19 21.42 43.45
N ALA A 219 21.47 21.25 42.34
CA ALA A 219 21.14 22.34 41.43
C ALA A 219 20.18 23.37 42.05
N LEU A 220 19.12 22.92 42.72
CA LEU A 220 18.09 23.81 43.29
C LEU A 220 18.61 24.61 44.51
N PRO A 221 19.30 23.98 45.49
CA PRO A 221 20.05 24.72 46.52
C PRO A 221 21.01 25.77 45.96
N ALA A 222 21.71 25.43 44.86
CA ALA A 222 22.67 26.34 44.22
C ALA A 222 21.97 27.51 43.52
N ALA A 223 20.93 27.25 42.71
CA ALA A 223 20.21 28.28 41.95
C ALA A 223 19.57 29.34 42.86
N TYR A 224 18.92 28.89 43.94
CA TYR A 224 18.27 29.79 44.89
C TYR A 224 19.14 30.19 46.08
N ASN A 225 20.41 29.78 46.15
CA ASN A 225 21.32 30.05 47.27
C ASN A 225 20.75 29.65 48.65
N ILE A 226 20.13 28.47 48.73
CA ILE A 226 19.47 27.91 49.90
C ILE A 226 20.07 26.56 50.28
N THR A 227 19.78 26.10 51.50
CA THR A 227 20.13 24.76 51.97
C THR A 227 19.06 23.73 51.60
N LEU A 228 19.40 22.44 51.63
CA LEU A 228 18.42 21.37 51.39
C LEU A 228 17.26 21.36 52.41
N ALA A 229 17.51 21.78 53.65
CA ALA A 229 16.48 21.92 54.67
C ALA A 229 15.47 23.03 54.31
N GLN A 230 16.00 24.21 53.95
CA GLN A 230 15.20 25.34 53.47
C GLN A 230 14.39 25.00 52.22
N VAL A 231 14.97 24.22 51.31
CA VAL A 231 14.29 23.61 50.16
C VAL A 231 13.06 22.83 50.64
N THR A 232 13.19 21.92 51.61
CA THR A 232 12.04 21.19 52.18
C THR A 232 11.00 22.10 52.84
N ASP A 233 11.43 23.18 53.51
CA ASP A 233 10.51 24.11 54.15
C ASP A 233 9.66 24.89 53.14
N ILE A 234 10.26 25.33 52.03
CA ILE A 234 9.52 25.96 50.91
C ILE A 234 8.52 24.98 50.30
N PHE A 235 8.91 23.73 50.10
CA PHE A 235 7.99 22.74 49.56
C PHE A 235 6.79 22.52 50.49
N ASN A 236 7.04 22.30 51.79
CA ASN A 236 5.96 22.15 52.77
C ASN A 236 5.03 23.37 52.76
N TYR A 237 5.61 24.57 52.62
CA TYR A 237 4.89 25.84 52.49
C TYR A 237 3.96 25.86 51.29
N LEU A 238 4.48 25.59 50.10
CA LEU A 238 3.69 25.54 48.89
C LEU A 238 2.63 24.43 48.96
N TRP A 239 2.99 23.23 49.43
CA TRP A 239 2.05 22.12 49.62
C TRP A 239 0.88 22.50 50.51
N THR A 240 1.16 23.15 51.64
CA THR A 240 0.12 23.56 52.59
C THR A 240 -0.82 24.58 51.97
N ILE A 241 -0.29 25.55 51.23
CA ILE A 241 -1.09 26.58 50.58
C ILE A 241 -1.94 25.99 49.45
N ILE A 242 -1.30 25.24 48.56
CA ILE A 242 -1.90 24.64 47.37
C ILE A 242 -2.97 23.61 47.75
N THR A 243 -2.75 22.82 48.81
CA THR A 243 -3.66 21.72 49.18
C THR A 243 -4.79 22.16 50.12
N TYR A 244 -4.53 23.12 51.02
CA TYR A 244 -5.50 23.46 52.08
C TYR A 244 -6.05 24.89 51.98
N TYR A 245 -5.21 25.88 51.67
CA TYR A 245 -5.65 27.28 51.64
C TYR A 245 -6.36 27.64 50.34
N VAL A 246 -5.77 27.32 49.18
CA VAL A 246 -6.32 27.71 47.87
C VAL A 246 -7.65 27.00 47.56
N PRO A 247 -7.79 25.67 47.70
CA PRO A 247 -9.07 24.99 47.46
C PRO A 247 -10.19 25.47 48.40
N GLY A 248 -9.84 25.74 49.67
CA GLY A 248 -10.77 26.28 50.66
C GLY A 248 -11.25 27.70 50.33
N ALA A 249 -10.35 28.58 49.88
CA ALA A 249 -10.67 29.94 49.46
C ALA A 249 -11.58 29.96 48.22
N PHE A 250 -11.32 29.11 47.23
CA PHE A 250 -12.16 28.99 46.03
C PHE A 250 -13.58 28.51 46.36
N SER A 251 -13.71 27.45 47.16
CA SER A 251 -15.01 26.90 47.56
C SER A 251 -15.83 27.92 48.35
N TYR A 252 -15.19 28.67 49.24
CA TYR A 252 -15.85 29.69 50.07
C TYR A 252 -16.26 30.94 49.28
N ALA A 253 -15.39 31.46 48.40
CA ALA A 253 -15.63 32.70 47.68
C ALA A 253 -16.60 32.56 46.49
N TYR A 254 -16.61 31.39 45.83
CA TYR A 254 -17.33 31.21 44.57
C TYR A 254 -18.40 30.11 44.62
N GLY A 255 -18.49 29.33 45.70
CA GLY A 255 -19.53 28.30 45.88
C GLY A 255 -19.43 27.13 44.91
N ILE A 256 -18.32 26.99 44.19
CA ILE A 256 -18.06 25.91 43.24
C ILE A 256 -16.94 25.00 43.74
N SER A 257 -16.98 23.73 43.34
CA SER A 257 -15.88 22.81 43.61
C SER A 257 -14.67 23.09 42.71
N THR A 258 -13.48 22.68 43.13
CA THR A 258 -12.26 22.76 42.30
C THR A 258 -12.43 22.03 40.96
N ALA A 259 -13.18 20.93 40.93
CA ALA A 259 -13.48 20.19 39.70
C ALA A 259 -14.40 20.96 38.74
N GLU A 260 -15.40 21.68 39.27
CA GLU A 260 -16.31 22.52 38.48
C GLU A 260 -15.60 23.78 37.94
N ALA A 261 -14.72 24.36 38.76
CA ALA A 261 -13.81 25.43 38.33
C ALA A 261 -12.85 24.94 37.24
N ALA A 262 -12.33 23.72 37.34
CA ALA A 262 -11.43 23.14 36.35
C ALA A 262 -12.11 22.86 35.00
N ALA A 263 -13.32 22.31 35.01
CA ALA A 263 -14.10 22.13 33.78
C ALA A 263 -14.37 23.47 33.08
N THR A 264 -14.74 24.51 33.85
CA THR A 264 -14.91 25.87 33.30
C THR A 264 -13.57 26.46 32.82
N GLY A 265 -12.49 26.15 33.54
CA GLY A 265 -11.12 26.52 33.20
C GLY A 265 -10.70 25.94 31.85
N PHE A 266 -11.03 24.68 31.56
CA PHE A 266 -10.76 24.05 30.27
C PHE A 266 -11.39 24.83 29.13
N TYR A 267 -12.68 25.16 29.23
CA TYR A 267 -13.38 25.86 28.16
C TYR A 267 -12.85 27.27 27.92
N ARG A 268 -12.43 27.97 28.98
CA ARG A 268 -11.79 29.29 28.91
C ARG A 268 -10.39 29.20 28.29
N GLN A 269 -9.62 28.21 28.72
CA GLN A 269 -8.31 27.93 28.16
C GLN A 269 -8.42 27.61 26.67
N TRP A 270 -9.38 26.77 26.28
CA TRP A 270 -9.53 26.33 24.89
C TRP A 270 -10.06 27.42 23.97
N ALA A 271 -11.06 28.17 24.41
CA ALA A 271 -11.61 29.24 23.58
C ALA A 271 -10.62 30.41 23.43
N ASN A 272 -9.89 30.76 24.49
CA ASN A 272 -9.27 32.07 24.62
C ASN A 272 -7.82 32.07 25.14
N GLY A 273 -7.20 30.91 25.38
CA GLY A 273 -5.84 30.86 25.95
C GLY A 273 -5.71 31.53 27.31
N THR A 274 -6.78 31.52 28.12
CA THR A 274 -6.93 32.41 29.29
C THR A 274 -5.86 32.24 30.37
N PHE A 275 -5.37 31.02 30.59
CA PHE A 275 -4.42 30.72 31.67
C PHE A 275 -3.01 30.51 31.15
N VAL A 276 -2.87 29.83 30.01
CA VAL A 276 -1.56 29.55 29.39
C VAL A 276 -1.64 30.00 27.92
N PRO A 277 -1.15 31.20 27.57
CA PRO A 277 -1.23 31.72 26.21
C PRO A 277 -0.59 30.81 25.16
N ASP A 278 0.49 30.12 25.53
CA ASP A 278 1.23 29.18 24.66
C ASP A 278 0.67 27.73 24.68
N GLY A 279 -0.46 27.51 25.35
CA GLY A 279 -1.12 26.20 25.47
C GLY A 279 -0.62 25.33 26.63
N ILE A 280 -1.42 24.34 27.02
CA ILE A 280 -1.07 23.41 28.11
C ILE A 280 -0.18 22.29 27.55
N ASN A 281 0.99 22.09 28.15
CA ASN A 281 1.86 20.95 27.82
C ASN A 281 1.22 19.65 28.33
N ILE A 282 0.84 18.77 27.40
CA ILE A 282 0.18 17.49 27.67
C ILE A 282 1.15 16.29 27.72
N GLY A 283 2.47 16.53 27.74
CA GLY A 283 3.51 15.50 27.80
C GLY A 283 4.03 15.05 26.43
N GLY A 284 5.08 14.23 26.40
CA GLY A 284 5.61 13.64 25.16
C GLY A 284 6.41 14.57 24.24
N GLY A 285 6.87 15.73 24.73
CA GLY A 285 7.53 16.75 23.88
C GLY A 285 6.57 17.56 23.03
N LEU A 286 5.26 17.35 23.22
CA LEU A 286 4.17 18.02 22.53
C LEU A 286 3.90 19.43 23.14
N LYS A 287 4.95 20.27 23.25
CA LYS A 287 4.79 21.71 23.55
C LYS A 287 4.16 22.41 22.33
N GLY A 288 3.15 23.24 22.53
CA GLY A 288 2.47 23.96 21.44
C GLY A 288 1.35 23.19 20.75
N PHE A 289 0.88 22.08 21.32
CA PHE A 289 -0.34 21.45 20.84
C PHE A 289 -1.53 22.04 21.57
N GLU A 290 -2.13 23.02 20.91
CA GLU A 290 -3.14 23.83 21.51
C GLU A 290 -4.35 22.96 21.84
N VAL A 291 -4.61 22.84 23.13
CA VAL A 291 -5.94 22.62 23.68
C VAL A 291 -6.78 23.86 23.37
N GLY A 292 -6.76 24.41 22.16
CA GLY A 292 -7.38 25.68 21.77
C GLY A 292 -6.98 26.01 20.33
N VAL A 293 -7.52 27.06 19.73
CA VAL A 293 -7.03 27.49 18.41
C VAL A 293 -5.72 28.28 18.62
N PRO A 294 -4.71 28.17 17.72
CA PRO A 294 -3.42 28.89 17.82
C PRO A 294 -3.52 30.39 18.13
N GLU A 295 -4.64 31.00 17.76
CA GLU A 295 -5.03 32.34 18.20
C GLU A 295 -6.36 32.25 18.97
N PRO A 296 -6.59 33.08 20.01
CA PRO A 296 -7.86 33.14 20.73
C PRO A 296 -9.04 33.25 19.76
N THR A 297 -9.91 32.24 19.74
CA THR A 297 -11.12 32.26 18.90
C THR A 297 -12.11 33.34 19.30
N ASN A 298 -12.01 33.83 20.54
CA ASN A 298 -12.94 34.80 21.13
C ASN A 298 -14.40 34.32 21.08
N ILE A 299 -14.64 33.00 21.05
CA ILE A 299 -16.00 32.46 21.21
C ILE A 299 -16.40 32.48 22.68
N SER A 300 -17.71 32.50 22.93
CA SER A 300 -18.24 32.44 24.29
C SER A 300 -17.93 31.09 24.96
N VAL A 301 -17.80 31.08 26.29
CA VAL A 301 -17.65 29.82 27.05
C VAL A 301 -18.84 28.90 26.83
N SER A 302 -20.06 29.42 26.68
CA SER A 302 -21.24 28.62 26.33
C SER A 302 -21.11 27.96 24.95
N THR A 303 -20.64 28.68 23.93
CA THR A 303 -20.37 28.10 22.60
C THR A 303 -19.33 26.99 22.70
N CYS A 304 -18.27 27.21 23.48
CA CYS A 304 -17.24 26.21 23.72
C CYS A 304 -17.81 24.95 24.42
N ILE A 305 -18.66 25.11 25.43
CA ILE A 305 -19.34 23.99 26.08
C ILE A 305 -20.16 23.19 25.06
N ASP A 306 -20.91 23.88 24.20
CA ASP A 306 -21.76 23.24 23.19
C ASP A 306 -20.94 22.47 22.16
N LEU A 307 -19.82 23.03 21.67
CA LEU A 307 -18.91 22.36 20.73
C LEU A 307 -18.31 21.05 21.27
N TRP A 308 -18.23 20.91 22.59
CA TRP A 308 -17.66 19.77 23.31
C TRP A 308 -18.72 18.89 23.99
N ASN A 309 -20.00 19.07 23.66
CA ASN A 309 -21.10 18.35 24.27
C ASN A 309 -21.52 17.14 23.40
N PRO A 310 -21.30 15.89 23.84
CA PRO A 310 -21.66 14.71 23.04
C PRO A 310 -23.17 14.50 22.87
N LEU A 311 -24.00 15.26 23.60
CA LEU A 311 -25.47 15.20 23.51
C LEU A 311 -26.06 16.15 22.47
N LEU A 312 -25.26 17.09 21.94
CA LEU A 312 -25.69 18.02 20.91
C LEU A 312 -25.29 17.52 19.51
N PRO A 313 -26.08 17.82 18.47
CA PRO A 313 -25.69 17.54 17.11
C PRO A 313 -24.55 18.48 16.67
N TYR A 314 -23.79 18.06 15.65
CA TYR A 314 -22.77 18.90 15.00
C TYR A 314 -21.57 19.28 15.88
N THR A 315 -21.34 18.58 16.99
CA THR A 315 -20.20 18.83 17.89
C THR A 315 -18.94 18.10 17.44
N PHE A 316 -17.78 18.50 17.97
CA PHE A 316 -16.50 17.85 17.62
C PHE A 316 -16.38 16.42 18.16
N VAL A 317 -17.14 16.13 19.21
CA VAL A 317 -17.04 14.90 20.01
C VAL A 317 -18.10 13.87 19.63
N THR A 318 -18.65 13.96 18.42
CA THR A 318 -19.54 12.95 17.83
C THR A 318 -19.13 12.70 16.39
N GLU A 319 -19.24 11.47 15.90
CA GLU A 319 -18.86 11.13 14.52
C GLU A 319 -19.67 11.94 13.49
N ALA A 320 -21.00 11.96 13.64
CA ALA A 320 -21.88 12.72 12.75
C ALA A 320 -21.57 14.23 12.78
N GLY A 321 -21.19 14.75 13.95
CA GLY A 321 -20.80 16.15 14.06
C GLY A 321 -19.46 16.44 13.41
N LEU A 322 -18.46 15.59 13.65
CA LEU A 322 -17.14 15.69 13.04
C LEU A 322 -17.22 15.67 11.50
N MET A 323 -18.06 14.80 10.93
CA MET A 323 -18.29 14.75 9.49
C MET A 323 -18.89 16.04 8.93
N ALA A 324 -19.76 16.72 9.69
CA ALA A 324 -20.27 18.03 9.29
C ALA A 324 -19.16 19.10 9.25
N TRP A 325 -18.24 19.07 10.20
CA TRP A 325 -17.07 19.96 10.22
C TRP A 325 -16.10 19.67 9.07
N LEU A 326 -15.83 18.40 8.78
CA LEU A 326 -14.97 18.01 7.65
C LEU A 326 -15.58 18.39 6.31
N GLY A 327 -16.89 18.18 6.12
CA GLY A 327 -17.59 18.63 4.92
C GLY A 327 -17.54 20.16 4.75
N ALA A 328 -17.70 20.91 5.86
CA ALA A 328 -17.52 22.36 5.85
C ALA A 328 -16.08 22.78 5.50
N ALA A 329 -15.06 22.05 5.98
CA ALA A 329 -13.64 22.28 5.66
C ALA A 329 -13.33 21.98 4.18
N ALA A 330 -14.00 20.97 3.61
CA ALA A 330 -13.91 20.62 2.18
C ALA A 330 -14.61 21.63 1.25
N GLY A 331 -15.26 22.67 1.80
CA GLY A 331 -15.86 23.76 1.04
C GLY A 331 -17.39 23.68 0.89
N ASP A 332 -18.07 22.78 1.61
CA ASP A 332 -19.54 22.75 1.61
C ASP A 332 -20.12 23.98 2.31
N THR A 333 -20.56 24.95 1.50
CA THR A 333 -21.15 26.21 1.98
C THR A 333 -22.45 26.03 2.79
N GLY A 334 -23.19 24.94 2.56
CA GLY A 334 -24.38 24.58 3.32
C GLY A 334 -24.03 24.15 4.73
N LEU A 335 -23.03 23.28 4.87
CA LEU A 335 -22.50 22.86 6.17
C LEU A 335 -21.82 24.01 6.92
N GLN A 336 -21.08 24.89 6.21
CA GLN A 336 -20.52 26.10 6.82
C GLN A 336 -21.62 27.00 7.41
N THR A 337 -22.70 27.24 6.67
CA THR A 337 -23.85 28.05 7.13
C THR A 337 -24.57 27.38 8.32
N LEU A 338 -24.72 26.06 8.28
CA LEU A 338 -25.33 25.27 9.35
C LEU A 338 -24.53 25.38 10.64
N LEU A 339 -23.21 25.18 10.58
CA LEU A 339 -22.32 25.26 11.75
C LEU A 339 -22.26 26.68 12.31
N MET A 340 -22.15 27.70 11.45
CA MET A 340 -22.16 29.10 11.88
C MET A 340 -23.46 29.47 12.59
N SER A 341 -24.61 29.07 12.07
CA SER A 341 -25.90 29.35 12.71
C SER A 341 -26.12 28.56 13.99
N THR A 342 -25.71 27.29 14.03
CA THR A 342 -25.84 26.40 15.20
C THR A 342 -25.02 26.91 16.38
N PHE A 343 -23.77 27.29 16.14
CA PHE A 343 -22.84 27.71 17.20
C PHE A 343 -22.67 29.24 17.30
N SER A 344 -23.45 30.00 16.54
CA SER A 344 -23.38 31.48 16.45
C SER A 344 -21.97 32.00 16.13
N LEU A 345 -21.29 31.36 15.18
CA LEU A 345 -19.91 31.68 14.80
C LEU A 345 -19.88 32.73 13.68
N THR A 346 -18.89 33.63 13.75
CA THR A 346 -18.52 34.47 12.61
C THR A 346 -17.75 33.66 11.56
N PRO A 347 -17.65 34.12 10.30
CA PRO A 347 -16.83 33.44 9.28
C PRO A 347 -15.37 33.23 9.71
N THR A 348 -14.77 34.23 10.36
CA THR A 348 -13.40 34.14 10.88
C THR A 348 -13.28 33.04 11.93
N GLN A 349 -14.22 32.99 12.88
CA GLN A 349 -14.24 31.96 13.93
C GLN A 349 -14.45 30.56 13.36
N LEU A 350 -15.34 30.42 12.38
CA LEU A 350 -15.52 29.14 11.69
C LEU A 350 -14.19 28.70 11.05
N ASN A 351 -13.55 29.57 10.27
CA ASN A 351 -12.30 29.23 9.59
C ASN A 351 -11.20 28.81 10.57
N MET A 352 -11.06 29.55 11.67
CA MET A 352 -10.15 29.23 12.77
C MET A 352 -10.38 27.82 13.33
N LEU A 353 -11.65 27.46 13.59
CA LEU A 353 -12.02 26.15 14.10
C LEU A 353 -11.80 25.03 13.08
N LEU A 354 -12.09 25.27 11.80
CA LEU A 354 -11.84 24.32 10.71
C LEU A 354 -10.33 24.04 10.54
N THR A 355 -9.50 25.08 10.56
CA THR A 355 -8.04 24.96 10.49
C THR A 355 -7.49 24.20 11.69
N TRP A 356 -7.93 24.55 12.91
CA TRP A 356 -7.52 23.84 14.12
C TRP A 356 -7.91 22.37 14.09
N LEU A 357 -9.15 22.05 13.71
CA LEU A 357 -9.63 20.67 13.70
C LEU A 357 -8.90 19.83 12.64
N GLY A 358 -8.64 20.39 11.45
CA GLY A 358 -7.81 19.73 10.44
C GLY A 358 -6.41 19.42 10.94
N ASN A 359 -5.75 20.38 11.60
CA ASN A 359 -4.46 20.17 12.25
C ASN A 359 -4.54 19.12 13.37
N PHE A 360 -5.64 19.12 14.12
CA PHE A 360 -5.88 18.16 15.20
C PHE A 360 -5.94 16.71 14.68
N ILE A 361 -6.69 16.50 13.61
CA ILE A 361 -6.88 15.18 12.99
C ILE A 361 -5.56 14.68 12.40
N GLU A 362 -4.81 15.53 11.71
CA GLU A 362 -3.59 15.10 11.03
C GLU A 362 -2.39 14.89 11.96
N ASN A 363 -2.22 15.74 12.98
CA ASN A 363 -0.99 15.78 13.77
C ASN A 363 -1.15 15.28 15.21
N ILE A 364 -2.34 15.41 15.80
CA ILE A 364 -2.55 15.14 17.24
C ILE A 364 -3.16 13.78 17.46
N THR A 365 -4.21 13.49 16.68
CA THR A 365 -4.93 12.23 16.78
C THR A 365 -3.97 11.04 16.65
N PRO A 366 -3.02 11.01 15.69
CA PRO A 366 -2.06 9.91 15.62
C PRO A 366 -1.19 9.76 16.87
N ALA A 367 -0.76 10.87 17.48
CA ALA A 367 0.06 10.84 18.70
C ALA A 367 -0.73 10.36 19.93
N LEU A 368 -1.99 10.80 20.06
CA LEU A 368 -2.89 10.37 21.15
C LEU A 368 -3.31 8.90 21.00
N VAL A 369 -3.56 8.45 19.78
CA VAL A 369 -3.82 7.04 19.45
C VAL A 369 -2.59 6.19 19.80
N LEU A 370 -1.38 6.62 19.43
CA LEU A 370 -0.15 5.93 19.82
C LEU A 370 0.03 5.88 21.34
N GLY A 371 -0.19 6.99 22.04
CA GLY A 371 -0.07 7.05 23.50
C GLY A 371 -1.08 6.15 24.24
N SER A 372 -2.29 5.98 23.69
CA SER A 372 -3.35 5.18 24.32
C SER A 372 -3.30 3.69 23.96
N THR A 373 -2.92 3.36 22.72
CA THR A 373 -2.95 1.98 22.21
C THR A 373 -1.57 1.31 22.13
N GLY A 374 -0.49 2.10 22.15
CA GLY A 374 0.86 1.63 21.86
C GLY A 374 1.09 1.30 20.37
N LYS A 375 0.16 1.71 19.47
CA LYS A 375 0.23 1.48 18.02
C LYS A 375 0.00 2.77 17.24
N THR A 376 0.70 2.91 16.12
CA THR A 376 0.47 3.98 15.16
C THR A 376 -0.87 3.79 14.43
N VAL A 377 -1.40 4.85 13.82
CA VAL A 377 -2.64 4.76 13.03
C VAL A 377 -2.46 3.81 11.84
N SER A 378 -1.29 3.83 11.19
CA SER A 378 -0.95 2.92 10.09
C SER A 378 -0.98 1.45 10.54
N GLU A 379 -0.38 1.14 11.70
CA GLU A 379 -0.47 -0.22 12.27
C GLU A 379 -1.92 -0.62 12.56
N LEU A 380 -2.73 0.29 13.12
CA LEU A 380 -4.15 0.03 13.36
C LEU A 380 -4.94 -0.14 12.05
N ALA A 381 -4.59 0.57 10.98
CA ALA A 381 -5.21 0.43 9.66
C ALA A 381 -4.94 -0.96 9.07
N THR A 382 -3.70 -1.44 9.18
CA THR A 382 -3.36 -2.82 8.80
C THR A 382 -4.10 -3.86 9.65
N LEU A 383 -4.26 -3.63 10.96
CA LEU A 383 -5.04 -4.52 11.82
C LEU A 383 -6.54 -4.51 11.46
N ALA A 384 -7.08 -3.33 11.15
CA ALA A 384 -8.45 -3.18 10.68
C ALA A 384 -8.68 -3.88 9.33
N PHE A 385 -7.70 -3.82 8.41
CA PHE A 385 -7.71 -4.62 7.19
C PHE A 385 -7.85 -6.11 7.50
N PHE A 386 -7.03 -6.65 8.41
CA PHE A 386 -7.08 -8.07 8.74
C PHE A 386 -8.40 -8.48 9.40
N GLU A 387 -8.96 -7.64 10.26
CA GLU A 387 -10.26 -7.91 10.88
C GLU A 387 -11.38 -7.89 9.84
N GLN A 388 -11.39 -6.89 8.97
CA GLN A 388 -12.41 -6.79 7.92
C GLN A 388 -12.28 -7.91 6.89
N TRP A 389 -11.04 -8.26 6.50
CA TRP A 389 -10.76 -9.39 5.62
C TRP A 389 -11.26 -10.71 6.21
N ALA A 390 -11.11 -10.94 7.51
CA ALA A 390 -11.54 -12.21 8.12
C ALA A 390 -13.04 -12.27 8.47
N ASN A 391 -13.62 -11.14 8.87
CA ASN A 391 -14.90 -11.08 9.58
C ASN A 391 -15.94 -10.11 8.97
N GLY A 392 -15.58 -9.32 7.96
CA GLY A 392 -16.45 -8.33 7.33
C GLY A 392 -16.70 -7.06 8.16
N THR A 393 -16.06 -6.94 9.33
CA THR A 393 -16.20 -5.78 10.24
C THR A 393 -14.84 -5.26 10.68
N ILE A 394 -14.77 -3.96 11.01
CA ILE A 394 -13.65 -3.34 11.71
C ILE A 394 -14.14 -2.98 13.12
N PHE A 395 -13.50 -3.53 14.14
CA PHE A 395 -13.89 -3.43 15.55
C PHE A 395 -15.37 -3.76 15.82
N GLY A 396 -15.93 -4.72 15.07
CA GLY A 396 -17.35 -5.09 15.15
C GLY A 396 -18.34 -4.13 14.47
N GLU A 397 -17.86 -3.11 13.76
CA GLU A 397 -18.67 -2.18 12.96
C GLU A 397 -18.45 -2.38 11.45
N VAL A 398 -19.47 -2.07 10.65
CA VAL A 398 -19.37 -2.02 9.19
C VAL A 398 -18.82 -0.64 8.81
N VAL A 399 -17.50 -0.51 8.80
CA VAL A 399 -16.79 0.76 8.54
C VAL A 399 -16.71 1.08 7.04
N LEU A 400 -16.61 0.06 6.18
CA LEU A 400 -16.60 0.20 4.72
C LEU A 400 -17.75 -0.63 4.13
N PRO A 401 -18.98 -0.07 4.05
CA PRO A 401 -20.16 -0.81 3.63
C PRO A 401 -20.10 -1.30 2.17
N ASP A 402 -19.28 -0.68 1.34
CA ASP A 402 -19.09 -1.03 -0.08
C ASP A 402 -17.78 -1.83 -0.33
N GLY A 403 -17.06 -2.21 0.73
CA GLY A 403 -15.77 -2.90 0.64
C GLY A 403 -14.62 -1.99 0.16
N PHE A 404 -13.37 -2.44 0.27
CA PHE A 404 -12.23 -1.56 -0.05
C PHE A 404 -12.07 -1.27 -1.54
N LEU A 405 -12.50 -2.15 -2.46
CA LEU A 405 -12.48 -1.79 -3.89
C LEU A 405 -13.54 -0.74 -4.23
N GLY A 406 -14.60 -0.59 -3.42
CA GLY A 406 -15.52 0.54 -3.53
C GLY A 406 -14.83 1.88 -3.29
N GLU A 407 -13.78 1.90 -2.46
CA GLU A 407 -12.93 3.09 -2.23
C GLU A 407 -12.00 3.37 -3.41
N VAL A 408 -11.60 2.34 -4.18
CA VAL A 408 -10.77 2.50 -5.39
C VAL A 408 -11.63 3.02 -6.55
N THR A 409 -12.76 2.38 -6.82
CA THR A 409 -13.78 2.90 -7.75
C THR A 409 -15.17 2.42 -7.39
N SER A 410 -16.13 3.35 -7.39
CA SER A 410 -17.54 3.04 -7.14
C SER A 410 -18.15 2.05 -8.14
N SER A 411 -17.55 1.86 -9.32
CA SER A 411 -17.97 0.83 -10.28
C SER A 411 -17.68 -0.60 -9.82
N TRP A 412 -16.82 -0.77 -8.82
CA TRP A 412 -16.50 -2.05 -8.18
C TRP A 412 -17.24 -2.26 -6.86
N ALA A 413 -18.12 -1.33 -6.47
CA ALA A 413 -19.01 -1.50 -5.32
C ALA A 413 -20.16 -2.50 -5.64
N GLY A 414 -20.41 -3.44 -4.72
CA GLY A 414 -21.56 -4.37 -4.76
C GLY A 414 -21.28 -5.82 -5.20
N ALA A 415 -22.31 -6.68 -5.11
CA ALA A 415 -22.28 -8.11 -5.48
C ALA A 415 -21.97 -8.34 -6.98
N PRO A 416 -21.13 -9.31 -7.41
CA PRO A 416 -20.52 -10.41 -6.66
C PRO A 416 -19.14 -10.02 -6.08
N TYR A 417 -19.20 -9.10 -5.13
CA TYR A 417 -18.39 -8.95 -3.92
C TYR A 417 -16.89 -8.96 -4.09
N PHE A 418 -16.35 -7.75 -4.20
CA PHE A 418 -15.19 -7.46 -3.40
C PHE A 418 -15.59 -6.71 -2.13
N GLU A 419 -16.10 -7.46 -1.16
CA GLU A 419 -15.65 -7.20 0.20
C GLU A 419 -14.19 -7.65 0.21
N VAL A 420 -13.25 -6.86 0.73
CA VAL A 420 -11.94 -7.46 1.10
C VAL A 420 -12.17 -8.62 2.07
N GLY A 421 -13.33 -8.70 2.72
CA GLY A 421 -13.78 -9.83 3.52
C GLY A 421 -13.91 -11.16 2.79
N LEU A 422 -13.57 -12.24 3.48
CA LEU A 422 -14.14 -13.55 3.23
C LEU A 422 -15.68 -13.44 3.28
N PRO A 423 -16.42 -14.08 2.36
CA PRO A 423 -17.87 -13.88 2.18
C PRO A 423 -18.73 -14.28 3.39
N THR A 424 -18.12 -14.99 4.34
CA THR A 424 -18.68 -15.28 5.65
C THR A 424 -17.55 -15.17 6.67
N ALA A 425 -17.85 -14.64 7.86
CA ALA A 425 -16.90 -14.60 8.95
C ALA A 425 -16.26 -15.98 9.17
N SER A 426 -14.94 -16.03 8.98
CA SER A 426 -14.19 -17.29 8.93
C SER A 426 -13.79 -17.80 10.30
N GLY A 427 -13.73 -16.91 11.30
CA GLY A 427 -13.20 -17.23 12.62
C GLY A 427 -11.66 -17.15 12.72
N LEU A 428 -10.98 -16.76 11.63
CA LEU A 428 -9.53 -16.58 11.61
C LEU A 428 -9.11 -15.58 12.70
N SER A 429 -8.11 -15.98 13.48
CA SER A 429 -7.46 -15.09 14.42
C SER A 429 -6.62 -14.04 13.71
N LEU A 430 -6.41 -12.92 14.37
CA LEU A 430 -5.53 -11.87 13.86
C LEU A 430 -4.12 -12.39 13.52
N TYR A 431 -3.60 -13.34 14.31
CA TYR A 431 -2.28 -13.94 14.05
C TYR A 431 -2.25 -14.75 12.76
N GLU A 432 -3.31 -15.50 12.47
CA GLU A 432 -3.45 -16.24 11.22
C GLU A 432 -3.56 -15.29 10.03
N CYS A 433 -4.35 -14.22 10.15
CA CYS A 433 -4.44 -13.19 9.10
C CYS A 433 -3.08 -12.53 8.81
N ILE A 434 -2.36 -12.11 9.86
CA ILE A 434 -1.00 -11.54 9.71
C ILE A 434 -0.09 -12.53 9.00
N SER A 435 -0.15 -13.82 9.37
CA SER A 435 0.70 -14.85 8.77
C SER A 435 0.36 -15.09 7.30
N LEU A 436 -0.93 -15.10 6.95
CA LEU A 436 -1.44 -15.30 5.59
C LEU A 436 -1.13 -14.14 4.64
N TRP A 437 -1.13 -12.91 5.16
CA TRP A 437 -0.84 -11.68 4.42
C TRP A 437 0.59 -11.17 4.60
N ASN A 438 1.49 -11.96 5.20
CA ASN A 438 2.87 -11.53 5.44
C ASN A 438 3.64 -11.45 4.10
N PRO A 439 4.06 -10.26 3.63
CA PRO A 439 4.80 -10.13 2.37
C PRO A 439 6.21 -10.76 2.44
N LEU A 440 6.70 -11.05 3.65
CA LEU A 440 7.99 -11.72 3.87
C LEU A 440 7.83 -13.24 4.03
N GLY A 441 6.60 -13.77 4.04
CA GLY A 441 6.35 -15.20 4.20
C GLY A 441 6.42 -15.94 2.86
N ASP A 442 7.28 -16.95 2.76
CA ASP A 442 7.51 -17.75 1.54
C ASP A 442 6.41 -18.82 1.27
N LYS A 443 5.28 -18.73 1.98
CA LYS A 443 4.15 -19.66 1.91
C LYS A 443 2.80 -18.95 1.75
N THR A 444 2.80 -17.61 1.71
CA THR A 444 1.59 -16.78 1.66
C THR A 444 1.01 -16.73 0.26
N PHE A 445 -0.29 -16.52 0.12
CA PHE A 445 -0.91 -16.43 -1.22
C PHE A 445 -0.50 -15.17 -1.99
N ILE A 446 0.16 -14.22 -1.34
CA ILE A 446 0.75 -13.03 -1.97
C ILE A 446 2.21 -13.23 -2.42
N TYR A 447 2.76 -14.44 -2.25
CA TYR A 447 4.09 -14.80 -2.74
C TYR A 447 3.99 -15.75 -3.95
N GLY A 448 4.42 -15.28 -5.12
CA GLY A 448 4.25 -15.93 -6.43
C GLY A 448 4.60 -17.42 -6.46
N GLU A 449 5.83 -17.78 -6.10
CA GLU A 449 6.28 -19.18 -6.14
C GLU A 449 5.42 -20.09 -5.24
N SER A 450 5.00 -19.62 -4.07
CA SER A 450 4.14 -20.41 -3.19
C SER A 450 2.69 -20.45 -3.66
N PHE A 451 2.23 -19.40 -4.33
CA PHE A 451 0.92 -19.38 -4.95
C PHE A 451 0.81 -20.48 -6.00
N GLU A 452 1.77 -20.55 -6.93
CA GLU A 452 1.83 -21.56 -7.98
C GLU A 452 2.03 -22.98 -7.44
N ASN A 453 2.91 -23.17 -6.45
CA ASN A 453 3.27 -24.52 -5.99
C ASN A 453 2.38 -25.07 -4.87
N LEU A 454 1.66 -24.21 -4.13
CA LEU A 454 0.83 -24.64 -3.00
C LEU A 454 -0.63 -24.22 -3.17
N TRP A 455 -0.90 -22.93 -3.38
CA TRP A 455 -2.28 -22.40 -3.37
C TRP A 455 -3.08 -22.83 -4.59
N LEU A 456 -2.52 -22.73 -5.79
CA LEU A 456 -3.18 -23.14 -7.03
C LEU A 456 -3.48 -24.66 -7.04
N PRO A 457 -2.54 -25.57 -6.73
CA PRO A 457 -2.83 -26.99 -6.57
C PRO A 457 -3.87 -27.25 -5.47
N ALA A 458 -3.84 -26.51 -4.36
CA ALA A 458 -4.84 -26.65 -3.30
C ALA A 458 -6.25 -26.27 -3.77
N MET A 459 -6.39 -25.19 -4.55
CA MET A 459 -7.66 -24.81 -5.20
C MET A 459 -8.15 -25.88 -6.17
N GLN A 460 -7.23 -26.55 -6.88
CA GLN A 460 -7.53 -27.66 -7.80
C GLN A 460 -7.81 -29.00 -7.07
N GLY A 461 -7.87 -29.01 -5.74
CA GLY A 461 -8.23 -30.18 -4.94
C GLY A 461 -7.06 -31.09 -4.54
N ASN A 462 -5.80 -30.64 -4.67
CA ASN A 462 -4.65 -31.39 -4.18
C ASN A 462 -4.65 -31.45 -2.63
N SER A 463 -5.05 -32.61 -2.10
CA SER A 463 -5.11 -32.86 -0.65
C SER A 463 -3.76 -32.70 0.08
N THR A 464 -2.62 -32.90 -0.58
CA THR A 464 -1.30 -32.72 0.02
C THR A 464 -1.00 -31.23 0.21
N SER A 465 -1.26 -30.40 -0.80
CA SER A 465 -1.11 -28.95 -0.70
C SER A 465 -2.08 -28.36 0.33
N GLN A 466 -3.34 -28.80 0.34
CA GLN A 466 -4.31 -28.39 1.36
C GLN A 466 -3.86 -28.75 2.78
N GLY A 467 -3.40 -30.00 2.99
CA GLY A 467 -2.87 -30.44 4.30
C GLY A 467 -1.63 -29.65 4.74
N THR A 468 -0.78 -29.26 3.79
CA THR A 468 0.40 -28.43 4.05
C THR A 468 0.01 -27.02 4.49
N LEU A 469 -0.93 -26.37 3.79
CA LEU A 469 -1.42 -25.04 4.14
C LEU A 469 -2.08 -25.01 5.51
N ILE A 470 -2.95 -25.99 5.81
CA ILE A 470 -3.55 -26.19 7.14
C ILE A 470 -2.47 -26.27 8.23
N ALA A 471 -1.44 -27.07 8.02
CA ALA A 471 -0.38 -27.27 9.00
C ALA A 471 0.50 -26.03 9.20
N ILE A 472 0.81 -25.30 8.12
CA ILE A 472 1.67 -24.10 8.16
C ILE A 472 0.96 -22.94 8.87
N PHE A 473 -0.29 -22.69 8.51
CA PHE A 473 -1.02 -21.53 9.02
C PHE A 473 -1.79 -21.83 10.32
N GLY A 474 -1.92 -23.09 10.70
CA GLY A 474 -2.67 -23.49 11.89
C GLY A 474 -4.19 -23.40 11.75
N ILE A 475 -4.68 -23.16 10.53
CA ILE A 475 -6.10 -22.96 10.21
C ILE A 475 -6.84 -24.28 10.06
N SER A 476 -8.15 -24.26 10.27
CA SER A 476 -9.04 -25.41 10.06
C SER A 476 -9.30 -25.69 8.57
N PRO A 477 -9.75 -26.92 8.22
CA PRO A 477 -10.17 -27.22 6.85
C PRO A 477 -11.31 -26.33 6.34
N GLY A 478 -12.21 -25.88 7.24
CA GLY A 478 -13.30 -24.99 6.90
C GLY A 478 -12.81 -23.59 6.53
N GLU A 479 -11.88 -23.04 7.31
CA GLU A 479 -11.23 -21.75 7.02
C GLU A 479 -10.43 -21.82 5.72
N LEU A 480 -9.64 -22.88 5.49
CA LEU A 480 -8.94 -23.06 4.22
C LEU A 480 -9.93 -23.12 3.05
N THR A 481 -11.03 -23.85 3.18
CA THR A 481 -12.05 -23.93 2.13
C THR A 481 -12.62 -22.54 1.80
N ALA A 482 -12.88 -21.71 2.82
CA ALA A 482 -13.36 -20.34 2.64
C ALA A 482 -12.33 -19.48 1.88
N ILE A 483 -11.04 -19.55 2.27
CA ILE A 483 -9.95 -18.83 1.61
C ILE A 483 -9.79 -19.26 0.15
N LEU A 484 -9.72 -20.58 -0.12
CA LEU A 484 -9.58 -21.09 -1.49
C LEU A 484 -10.77 -20.73 -2.37
N THR A 485 -11.99 -20.74 -1.81
CA THR A 485 -13.20 -20.31 -2.53
C THR A 485 -13.13 -18.82 -2.87
N TRP A 486 -12.70 -17.99 -1.91
CA TRP A 486 -12.52 -16.56 -2.10
C TRP A 486 -11.47 -16.25 -3.18
N ILE A 487 -10.27 -16.81 -3.09
CA ILE A 487 -9.21 -16.64 -4.12
C ILE A 487 -9.72 -17.12 -5.50
N GLY A 488 -10.34 -18.31 -5.56
CA GLY A 488 -10.84 -18.86 -6.82
C GLY A 488 -11.92 -17.98 -7.48
N SER A 489 -12.80 -17.38 -6.68
CA SER A 489 -13.80 -16.42 -7.17
C SER A 489 -13.14 -15.16 -7.73
N LEU A 490 -12.08 -14.66 -7.09
CA LEU A 490 -11.37 -13.44 -7.47
C LEU A 490 -10.69 -13.58 -8.84
N ILE A 491 -10.06 -14.73 -9.08
CA ILE A 491 -9.36 -15.05 -10.34
C ILE A 491 -10.32 -15.11 -11.53
N GLY A 492 -11.58 -15.48 -11.29
CA GLY A 492 -12.54 -15.72 -12.37
C GLY A 492 -12.58 -17.17 -12.85
N LEU A 493 -12.25 -18.13 -11.98
CA LEU A 493 -12.63 -19.53 -12.22
C LEU A 493 -14.17 -19.70 -12.35
N ASP A 494 -14.92 -18.69 -11.89
CA ASP A 494 -16.27 -18.39 -12.34
C ASP A 494 -16.24 -17.21 -13.34
N PRO A 495 -16.65 -17.40 -14.62
CA PRO A 495 -16.62 -16.37 -15.66
C PRO A 495 -17.56 -15.18 -15.41
N THR A 496 -18.38 -15.22 -14.34
CA THR A 496 -19.25 -14.11 -13.93
C THR A 496 -18.69 -13.30 -12.75
N ALA A 497 -17.56 -13.70 -12.15
CA ALA A 497 -17.07 -13.15 -10.88
C ALA A 497 -15.61 -12.67 -10.88
N GLY A 498 -14.81 -13.02 -11.90
CA GLY A 498 -13.40 -12.61 -11.96
C GLY A 498 -13.20 -11.09 -11.91
N ARG A 499 -12.31 -10.63 -11.03
CA ARG A 499 -11.93 -9.22 -10.88
C ARG A 499 -10.43 -8.99 -11.08
N ILE A 500 -9.59 -10.03 -11.01
CA ILE A 500 -8.16 -9.88 -11.26
C ILE A 500 -7.90 -9.27 -12.64
N ALA A 501 -8.62 -9.71 -13.68
CA ALA A 501 -8.51 -9.14 -15.02
C ALA A 501 -8.81 -7.64 -15.05
N ASP A 502 -9.92 -7.21 -14.41
CA ASP A 502 -10.33 -5.81 -14.32
C ASP A 502 -9.29 -4.96 -13.58
N ILE A 503 -8.72 -5.50 -12.50
CA ILE A 503 -7.72 -4.80 -11.68
C ILE A 503 -6.38 -4.71 -12.42
N ILE A 504 -5.97 -5.75 -13.14
CA ILE A 504 -4.79 -5.71 -14.02
C ILE A 504 -4.98 -4.62 -15.07
N GLU A 505 -6.15 -4.54 -15.71
CA GLU A 505 -6.44 -3.50 -16.69
C GLU A 505 -6.42 -2.10 -16.08
N TYR A 506 -7.00 -1.92 -14.89
CA TYR A 506 -6.94 -0.66 -14.18
C TYR A 506 -5.51 -0.23 -13.83
N ASN A 507 -4.69 -1.16 -13.31
CA ASN A 507 -3.33 -0.87 -12.87
C ASN A 507 -2.36 -0.62 -14.02
N THR A 508 -2.52 -1.34 -15.14
CA THR A 508 -1.59 -1.29 -16.28
C THR A 508 -2.06 -0.38 -17.41
N GLY A 509 -3.37 -0.12 -17.51
CA GLY A 509 -4.01 0.52 -18.65
C GLY A 509 -4.17 -0.39 -19.87
N PHE A 510 -3.87 -1.69 -19.76
CA PHE A 510 -3.95 -2.67 -20.84
C PHE A 510 -4.92 -3.80 -20.49
N THR A 511 -5.78 -4.17 -21.44
CA THR A 511 -6.63 -5.37 -21.34
C THR A 511 -5.77 -6.64 -21.22
N VAL A 512 -6.30 -7.69 -20.60
CA VAL A 512 -5.61 -8.99 -20.51
C VAL A 512 -5.22 -9.52 -21.90
N LEU A 513 -6.07 -9.34 -22.92
CA LEU A 513 -5.76 -9.71 -24.30
C LEU A 513 -4.55 -8.96 -24.87
N GLN A 514 -4.41 -7.67 -24.57
CA GLN A 514 -3.25 -6.88 -25.02
C GLN A 514 -1.96 -7.38 -24.34
N ILE A 515 -2.02 -7.68 -23.05
CA ILE A 515 -0.90 -8.24 -22.30
C ILE A 515 -0.55 -9.64 -22.87
N ALA A 516 -1.54 -10.51 -23.06
CA ALA A 516 -1.36 -11.84 -23.65
C ALA A 516 -0.72 -11.80 -25.02
N THR A 517 -1.14 -10.86 -25.86
CA THR A 517 -0.56 -10.63 -27.18
C THR A 517 0.91 -10.19 -27.07
N SER A 518 1.21 -9.29 -26.13
CA SER A 518 2.59 -8.85 -25.87
C SER A 518 3.47 -9.99 -25.36
N TYR A 519 2.96 -10.81 -24.44
CA TYR A 519 3.65 -11.97 -23.87
C TYR A 519 3.92 -13.03 -24.93
N PHE A 520 2.94 -13.31 -25.79
CA PHE A 520 3.14 -14.18 -26.96
C PHE A 520 4.30 -13.69 -27.83
N TYR A 521 4.33 -12.40 -28.15
CA TYR A 521 5.38 -11.83 -28.99
C TYR A 521 6.75 -11.77 -28.33
N ASP A 522 6.81 -11.50 -27.02
CA ASP A 522 8.07 -11.49 -26.28
C ASP A 522 8.65 -12.91 -26.15
N GLN A 523 7.82 -13.88 -25.75
CA GLN A 523 8.25 -15.27 -25.67
C GLN A 523 8.61 -15.85 -27.05
N TRP A 524 7.89 -15.49 -28.12
CA TRP A 524 8.29 -15.85 -29.48
C TRP A 524 9.63 -15.20 -29.89
N ALA A 525 9.87 -13.95 -29.54
CA ALA A 525 11.12 -13.30 -29.92
C ALA A 525 12.33 -13.77 -29.10
N ASN A 526 12.12 -13.98 -27.79
CA ASN A 526 13.19 -14.03 -26.80
C ASN A 526 13.23 -15.33 -25.99
N GLY A 527 12.21 -16.19 -26.11
CA GLY A 527 12.06 -17.44 -25.36
C GLY A 527 11.56 -17.25 -23.92
N THR A 528 11.45 -16.00 -23.47
CA THR A 528 10.98 -15.62 -22.13
C THR A 528 10.02 -14.44 -22.24
N VAL A 529 9.15 -14.27 -21.25
CA VAL A 529 8.37 -13.05 -21.06
C VAL A 529 9.01 -12.26 -19.94
N GLU A 530 9.47 -11.05 -20.22
CA GLU A 530 10.11 -10.17 -19.21
C GLU A 530 11.32 -10.83 -18.50
N GLY A 531 11.90 -11.88 -19.10
CA GLY A 531 13.03 -12.64 -18.54
C GLY A 531 12.63 -13.91 -17.76
N GLU A 532 11.34 -14.23 -17.66
CA GLU A 532 10.78 -15.41 -16.99
C GLU A 532 10.21 -16.41 -18.00
N ASP A 533 10.23 -17.70 -17.66
CA ASP A 533 9.68 -18.79 -18.48
C ASP A 533 8.14 -18.87 -18.31
N PHE A 534 7.38 -18.14 -19.12
CA PHE A 534 5.91 -18.09 -19.00
C PHE A 534 5.20 -19.39 -19.46
N LEU A 535 5.59 -19.94 -20.62
CA LEU A 535 5.17 -21.27 -21.08
C LEU A 535 6.41 -22.17 -21.25
N PRO A 536 6.90 -22.83 -20.19
CA PRO A 536 8.16 -23.58 -20.23
C PRO A 536 8.14 -24.78 -21.20
N GLU A 537 6.96 -25.26 -21.57
CA GLU A 537 6.78 -26.32 -22.58
C GLU A 537 6.59 -25.77 -24.01
N GLY A 538 6.58 -24.44 -24.18
CA GLY A 538 6.42 -23.73 -25.45
C GLY A 538 5.01 -23.79 -26.04
N PHE A 539 4.74 -22.95 -27.05
CA PHE A 539 3.39 -22.85 -27.66
C PHE A 539 2.87 -24.14 -28.31
N LEU A 540 3.76 -25.04 -28.75
CA LEU A 540 3.35 -26.30 -29.42
C LEU A 540 2.71 -27.32 -28.47
N SER A 541 3.00 -27.22 -27.16
CA SER A 541 2.33 -28.00 -26.11
C SER A 541 0.86 -27.61 -25.94
N GLN A 542 0.49 -26.42 -26.39
CA GLN A 542 -0.87 -25.87 -26.28
C GLN A 542 -1.75 -26.22 -27.49
N LEU A 543 -1.21 -26.90 -28.50
CA LEU A 543 -1.99 -27.36 -29.65
C LEU A 543 -2.87 -28.56 -29.29
N ASP A 544 -4.02 -28.70 -29.96
CA ASP A 544 -4.88 -29.89 -29.86
C ASP A 544 -4.88 -30.70 -31.17
N PRO A 545 -4.24 -31.89 -31.23
CA PRO A 545 -3.44 -32.53 -30.18
C PRO A 545 -2.03 -31.94 -30.03
N PRO A 546 -1.39 -32.06 -28.85
CA PRO A 546 -0.08 -31.47 -28.60
C PRO A 546 1.02 -32.14 -29.42
N ILE A 547 2.02 -31.36 -29.85
CA ILE A 547 3.18 -31.86 -30.58
C ILE A 547 4.35 -32.06 -29.61
N GLU A 548 4.54 -33.29 -29.13
CA GLU A 548 5.63 -33.65 -28.21
C GLU A 548 6.97 -33.96 -28.95
N GLY A 549 8.12 -33.53 -28.39
CA GLY A 549 9.45 -34.02 -28.80
C GLY A 549 10.62 -33.04 -28.56
N PRO A 550 11.86 -33.53 -28.29
CA PRO A 550 13.02 -32.66 -28.02
C PRO A 550 13.87 -32.32 -29.26
N PRO A 551 14.58 -31.15 -29.30
CA PRO A 551 14.46 -30.00 -28.42
C PRO A 551 13.82 -28.77 -29.11
N TYR A 552 12.93 -28.10 -28.39
CA TYR A 552 12.67 -26.66 -28.46
C TYR A 552 12.43 -26.07 -29.85
N PHE A 553 11.27 -26.37 -30.43
CA PHE A 553 10.51 -25.30 -31.04
C PHE A 553 9.52 -24.80 -29.99
N GLU A 554 10.01 -24.00 -29.03
CA GLU A 554 9.21 -22.81 -28.80
C GLU A 554 9.08 -22.16 -30.17
N VAL A 555 7.91 -21.69 -30.56
CA VAL A 555 7.73 -21.17 -31.91
C VAL A 555 8.65 -19.95 -32.14
N GLY A 556 9.35 -19.50 -31.10
CA GLY A 556 10.42 -18.52 -31.11
C GLY A 556 11.83 -18.96 -31.48
N LEU A 557 12.73 -17.99 -31.39
CA LEU A 557 14.13 -18.08 -31.82
C LEU A 557 15.00 -18.82 -30.78
N PHE A 558 15.98 -19.61 -31.24
CA PHE A 558 16.81 -20.53 -30.42
C PHE A 558 17.58 -19.91 -29.24
N TYR A 559 17.63 -18.59 -29.16
CA TYR A 559 18.30 -17.81 -28.13
C TYR A 559 17.61 -16.45 -28.03
N PRO A 560 17.74 -15.73 -26.90
CA PRO A 560 17.22 -14.37 -26.77
C PRO A 560 17.76 -13.50 -27.91
N THR A 561 16.89 -13.06 -28.82
CA THR A 561 17.32 -12.34 -30.02
C THR A 561 17.38 -10.84 -29.81
N GLY A 562 16.78 -10.36 -28.73
CA GLY A 562 16.62 -8.93 -28.47
C GLY A 562 15.71 -8.26 -29.50
N ILE A 563 14.91 -9.03 -30.24
CA ILE A 563 13.84 -8.48 -31.09
C ILE A 563 12.84 -7.81 -30.16
N THR A 564 12.57 -6.54 -30.42
CA THR A 564 11.62 -5.74 -29.63
C THR A 564 10.18 -6.08 -30.03
N ILE A 565 9.22 -5.83 -29.14
CA ILE A 565 7.79 -6.01 -29.43
C ILE A 565 7.37 -5.27 -30.71
N ALA A 566 7.89 -4.06 -30.95
CA ALA A 566 7.59 -3.31 -32.17
C ALA A 566 8.10 -3.99 -33.45
N GLN A 567 9.29 -4.60 -33.39
CA GLN A 567 9.84 -5.39 -34.50
C GLN A 567 9.04 -6.69 -34.69
N THR A 568 8.63 -7.36 -33.60
CA THR A 568 7.77 -8.55 -33.67
C THR A 568 6.42 -8.21 -34.30
N LEU A 569 5.80 -7.09 -33.91
CA LEU A 569 4.55 -6.64 -34.53
C LEU A 569 4.69 -6.42 -36.05
N ALA A 570 5.83 -5.89 -36.53
CA ALA A 570 6.10 -5.77 -37.96
C ALA A 570 6.29 -7.12 -38.65
N LEU A 571 6.99 -8.05 -37.99
CA LEU A 571 7.20 -9.43 -38.47
C LEU A 571 5.89 -10.25 -38.52
N TRP A 572 4.89 -9.87 -37.74
CA TRP A 572 3.59 -10.52 -37.62
C TRP A 572 2.45 -9.71 -38.28
N ASP A 573 2.77 -8.68 -39.07
CA ASP A 573 1.78 -7.85 -39.76
C ASP A 573 1.18 -8.61 -40.95
N GLU A 574 -0.09 -9.02 -40.83
CA GLU A 574 -0.83 -9.75 -41.87
C GLU A 574 -1.09 -8.94 -43.15
N THR A 575 -0.86 -7.62 -43.12
CA THR A 575 -1.02 -6.73 -44.29
C THR A 575 0.29 -6.38 -44.97
N SER A 576 1.42 -6.68 -44.32
CA SER A 576 2.75 -6.34 -44.81
C SER A 576 3.30 -7.41 -45.75
N GLU A 577 3.79 -6.96 -46.91
CA GLU A 577 4.54 -7.81 -47.86
C GLU A 577 5.98 -8.12 -47.40
N TYR A 578 6.36 -7.73 -46.18
CA TYR A 578 7.67 -7.96 -45.56
C TYR A 578 7.59 -8.82 -44.29
N SER A 579 6.38 -9.27 -43.95
CA SER A 579 6.04 -10.06 -42.76
C SER A 579 6.35 -11.55 -42.94
N LEU A 580 6.43 -12.28 -41.82
CA LEU A 580 6.54 -13.74 -41.80
C LEU A 580 5.18 -14.43 -41.97
N VAL A 581 4.08 -13.71 -41.73
CA VAL A 581 2.71 -14.25 -41.75
C VAL A 581 1.94 -13.88 -43.02
N THR A 582 2.63 -13.57 -44.11
CA THR A 582 2.03 -13.41 -45.44
C THR A 582 2.77 -14.25 -46.48
N GLU A 583 2.03 -14.77 -47.47
CA GLU A 583 2.61 -15.58 -48.56
C GLU A 583 3.68 -14.79 -49.35
N SER A 584 3.42 -13.51 -49.63
CA SER A 584 4.36 -12.64 -50.33
C SER A 584 5.60 -12.32 -49.49
N GLY A 585 5.42 -12.12 -48.18
CA GLY A 585 6.50 -11.85 -47.25
C GLY A 585 7.40 -13.06 -47.04
N ILE A 586 6.84 -14.25 -46.80
CA ILE A 586 7.63 -15.45 -46.54
C ILE A 586 8.50 -15.83 -47.74
N TYR A 587 8.02 -15.60 -48.97
CA TYR A 587 8.82 -15.81 -50.17
C TYR A 587 10.04 -14.87 -50.24
N LYS A 588 9.91 -13.61 -49.81
CA LYS A 588 11.05 -12.69 -49.68
C LYS A 588 12.03 -13.17 -48.62
N TRP A 589 11.54 -13.68 -47.50
CA TRP A 589 12.38 -14.25 -46.44
C TRP A 589 13.19 -15.46 -46.93
N TYR A 590 12.59 -16.38 -47.70
CA TYR A 590 13.34 -17.51 -48.29
C TYR A 590 14.39 -17.08 -49.33
N GLN A 591 14.20 -15.92 -49.95
CA GLN A 591 15.16 -15.35 -50.91
C GLN A 591 16.19 -14.42 -50.26
N ALA A 592 16.05 -14.11 -48.97
CA ALA A 592 16.94 -13.20 -48.28
C ALA A 592 18.30 -13.86 -48.05
N VAL A 593 19.35 -13.24 -48.59
CA VAL A 593 20.74 -13.65 -48.43
C VAL A 593 21.54 -12.39 -48.16
N GLU A 594 22.47 -12.45 -47.21
CA GLU A 594 23.32 -11.32 -46.84
C GLU A 594 23.89 -10.64 -48.10
N GLY A 595 23.71 -9.33 -48.20
CA GLY A 595 24.17 -8.51 -49.32
C GLY A 595 23.20 -8.37 -50.51
N ASN A 596 22.02 -8.99 -50.47
CA ASN A 596 20.99 -8.78 -51.49
C ASN A 596 19.92 -7.76 -51.08
N LEU A 597 19.11 -7.29 -52.05
CA LEU A 597 18.10 -6.27 -51.82
C LEU A 597 17.02 -6.74 -50.83
N ASN A 598 16.57 -7.99 -50.94
CA ASN A 598 15.56 -8.55 -50.03
C ASN A 598 16.05 -8.52 -48.57
N TYR A 599 17.31 -8.87 -48.32
CA TYR A 599 17.92 -8.83 -46.98
C TYR A 599 17.88 -7.42 -46.39
N THR A 600 18.33 -6.40 -47.14
CA THR A 600 18.33 -5.01 -46.66
C THR A 600 16.91 -4.47 -46.47
N THR A 601 16.00 -4.72 -47.41
CA THR A 601 14.62 -4.22 -47.31
C THR A 601 13.85 -4.89 -46.17
N LEU A 602 14.02 -6.21 -45.95
CA LEU A 602 13.40 -6.89 -44.81
C LEU A 602 13.86 -6.33 -43.47
N LYS A 603 15.16 -5.99 -43.34
CA LYS A 603 15.69 -5.33 -42.13
C LYS A 603 15.00 -3.99 -41.87
N GLU A 604 14.99 -3.12 -42.87
CA GLU A 604 14.44 -1.76 -42.75
C GLU A 604 12.93 -1.79 -42.46
N GLN A 605 12.18 -2.63 -43.16
CA GLN A 605 10.71 -2.69 -43.04
C GLN A 605 10.23 -3.35 -41.75
N ASN A 606 11.08 -4.16 -41.09
CA ASN A 606 10.75 -4.80 -39.82
C ASN A 606 11.43 -4.10 -38.62
N GLY A 607 11.55 -2.77 -38.68
CA GLY A 607 12.03 -1.94 -37.57
C GLY A 607 13.55 -1.99 -37.38
N ASP A 608 14.31 -1.93 -38.47
CA ASP A 608 15.78 -1.93 -38.48
C ASP A 608 16.41 -3.11 -37.74
N LEU A 609 16.00 -4.33 -38.09
CA LEU A 609 16.58 -5.56 -37.53
C LEU A 609 18.11 -5.55 -37.68
N SER A 610 18.82 -5.90 -36.62
CA SER A 610 20.27 -6.08 -36.63
C SER A 610 20.68 -7.31 -37.45
N ASP A 611 21.96 -7.37 -37.86
CA ASP A 611 22.47 -8.54 -38.59
C ASP A 611 22.40 -9.83 -37.76
N LEU A 612 22.54 -9.73 -36.43
CA LEU A 612 22.39 -10.87 -35.53
C LEU A 612 20.95 -11.39 -35.51
N GLN A 613 19.97 -10.49 -35.44
CA GLN A 613 18.54 -10.84 -35.47
C GLN A 613 18.16 -11.47 -36.82
N MET A 614 18.61 -10.88 -37.93
CA MET A 614 18.41 -11.44 -39.26
C MET A 614 19.01 -12.83 -39.39
N THR A 615 20.24 -13.02 -38.91
CA THR A 615 20.90 -14.33 -38.94
C THR A 615 20.09 -15.37 -38.15
N GLY A 616 19.56 -14.99 -36.98
CA GLY A 616 18.70 -15.85 -36.17
C GLY A 616 17.42 -16.26 -36.91
N LEU A 617 16.69 -15.29 -37.47
CA LEU A 617 15.46 -15.53 -38.23
C LEU A 617 15.70 -16.42 -39.46
N LEU A 618 16.76 -16.16 -40.24
CA LEU A 618 17.10 -16.94 -41.43
C LEU A 618 17.60 -18.35 -41.10
N ALA A 619 18.17 -18.57 -39.91
CA ALA A 619 18.54 -19.90 -39.43
C ALA A 619 17.34 -20.68 -38.88
N TRP A 620 16.39 -19.99 -38.24
CA TRP A 620 15.19 -20.58 -37.64
C TRP A 620 14.15 -20.99 -38.68
N LEU A 621 13.88 -20.12 -39.66
CA LEU A 621 12.76 -20.29 -40.60
C LEU A 621 12.79 -21.63 -41.37
N PRO A 622 13.92 -22.08 -41.95
CA PRO A 622 13.97 -23.38 -42.64
C PRO A 622 13.68 -24.55 -41.70
N GLN A 623 14.14 -24.47 -40.44
CA GLN A 623 13.92 -25.52 -39.47
C GLN A 623 12.45 -25.56 -39.03
N PHE A 624 11.81 -24.39 -38.82
CA PHE A 624 10.38 -24.31 -38.54
C PHE A 624 9.55 -24.92 -39.67
N ARG A 625 9.84 -24.55 -40.93
CA ARG A 625 9.19 -25.11 -42.12
C ARG A 625 9.34 -26.63 -42.19
N ASP A 626 10.57 -27.12 -42.15
CA ASP A 626 10.87 -28.52 -42.45
C ASP A 626 10.42 -29.48 -41.34
N VAL A 627 10.36 -28.99 -40.10
CA VAL A 627 10.04 -29.82 -38.93
C VAL A 627 8.61 -29.62 -38.46
N ILE A 628 8.15 -28.37 -38.32
CA ILE A 628 6.85 -28.06 -37.70
C ILE A 628 5.75 -28.01 -38.76
N VAL A 629 5.93 -27.19 -39.80
CA VAL A 629 4.89 -27.02 -40.83
C VAL A 629 4.64 -28.31 -41.59
N ASN A 630 5.70 -29.08 -41.87
CA ASN A 630 5.59 -30.41 -42.47
C ASN A 630 4.79 -31.41 -41.59
N LYS A 631 4.90 -31.34 -40.25
CA LYS A 631 4.10 -32.15 -39.32
C LYS A 631 2.64 -31.68 -39.23
N LEU A 632 2.43 -30.37 -39.16
CA LEU A 632 1.09 -29.77 -39.13
C LEU A 632 0.33 -30.09 -40.42
N ALA A 633 0.95 -29.89 -41.58
CA ALA A 633 0.35 -30.20 -42.88
C ALA A 633 -0.05 -31.68 -43.03
N LYS A 634 0.74 -32.61 -42.46
CA LYS A 634 0.35 -34.03 -42.41
C LYS A 634 -0.95 -34.23 -41.64
N ALA A 635 -1.07 -33.61 -40.47
CA ALA A 635 -2.25 -33.72 -39.60
C ALA A 635 -3.47 -33.08 -40.27
N ASP A 636 -3.34 -31.85 -40.76
CA ASP A 636 -4.42 -31.08 -41.37
C ASP A 636 -4.98 -31.74 -42.63
N MET A 637 -4.10 -32.28 -43.48
CA MET A 637 -4.48 -32.95 -44.73
C MET A 637 -4.81 -34.44 -44.54
N GLY A 638 -4.69 -35.00 -43.33
CA GLY A 638 -4.91 -36.42 -43.05
C GLY A 638 -3.98 -37.36 -43.84
N LEU A 639 -2.75 -36.93 -44.11
CA LEU A 639 -1.81 -37.66 -44.96
C LEU A 639 -1.21 -38.87 -44.22
N PRO A 640 -0.94 -39.99 -44.93
CA PRO A 640 -0.35 -41.18 -44.32
C PRO A 640 1.13 -40.98 -43.91
N GLN A 641 1.80 -39.97 -44.49
CA GLN A 641 3.19 -39.59 -44.28
C GLN A 641 3.32 -38.08 -44.38
N GLU A 642 4.43 -37.52 -43.89
CA GLU A 642 4.69 -36.09 -44.01
C GLU A 642 4.82 -35.68 -45.49
N PRO A 643 4.33 -34.50 -45.92
CA PRO A 643 4.37 -34.04 -47.30
C PRO A 643 5.72 -34.21 -48.01
N TYR A 644 6.83 -33.95 -47.31
CA TYR A 644 8.17 -34.14 -47.88
C TYR A 644 8.51 -35.62 -48.14
N GLU A 645 8.20 -36.50 -47.19
CA GLU A 645 8.40 -37.94 -47.36
C GLU A 645 7.47 -38.52 -48.42
N LEU A 646 6.21 -38.06 -48.44
CA LEU A 646 5.22 -38.46 -49.42
C LEU A 646 5.61 -38.01 -50.82
N GLY A 647 6.05 -36.75 -50.98
CA GLY A 647 6.57 -36.21 -52.23
C GLY A 647 7.77 -37.00 -52.76
N GLN A 648 8.75 -37.28 -51.90
CA GLN A 648 9.91 -38.10 -52.26
C GLN A 648 9.51 -39.54 -52.62
N THR A 649 8.59 -40.15 -51.87
CA THR A 649 8.08 -41.49 -52.13
C THR A 649 7.35 -41.55 -53.47
N LEU A 650 6.54 -40.54 -53.78
CA LEU A 650 5.83 -40.41 -55.06
C LEU A 650 6.82 -40.19 -56.22
N ALA A 651 7.80 -39.29 -56.06
CA ALA A 651 8.82 -39.05 -57.06
C ALA A 651 9.66 -40.31 -57.35
N LEU A 652 10.07 -41.04 -56.30
CA LEU A 652 10.86 -42.25 -56.43
C LEU A 652 10.04 -43.38 -57.04
N SER A 653 8.81 -43.61 -56.57
CA SER A 653 7.95 -44.70 -57.06
C SER A 653 7.51 -44.48 -58.52
N LEU A 654 7.12 -43.25 -58.88
CA LEU A 654 6.77 -42.88 -60.26
C LEU A 654 8.01 -42.81 -61.15
N GLY A 655 9.16 -42.41 -60.62
CA GLY A 655 10.45 -42.45 -61.32
C GLY A 655 10.90 -43.87 -61.66
N ILE A 656 10.80 -44.80 -60.71
CA ILE A 656 11.12 -46.21 -60.91
C ILE A 656 10.14 -46.85 -61.89
N ALA A 657 8.83 -46.65 -61.69
CA ALA A 657 7.81 -47.19 -62.59
C ALA A 657 7.95 -46.64 -64.02
N GLY A 658 8.18 -45.33 -64.15
CA GLY A 658 8.40 -44.67 -65.42
C GLY A 658 9.69 -45.13 -66.11
N GLY A 659 10.78 -45.28 -65.37
CA GLY A 659 12.06 -45.80 -65.85
C GLY A 659 11.97 -47.24 -66.33
N ILE A 660 11.27 -48.12 -65.59
CA ILE A 660 11.03 -49.52 -65.99
C ILE A 660 10.21 -49.57 -67.28
N LEU A 661 9.12 -48.79 -67.38
CA LEU A 661 8.27 -48.75 -68.58
C LEU A 661 9.01 -48.19 -69.78
N ALA A 662 9.83 -47.15 -69.61
CA ALA A 662 10.67 -46.60 -70.67
C ALA A 662 11.73 -47.63 -71.12
N ALA A 663 12.41 -48.29 -70.18
CA ALA A 663 13.40 -49.33 -70.49
C ALA A 663 12.78 -50.53 -71.22
N LEU A 664 11.61 -51.01 -70.77
CA LEU A 664 10.84 -52.05 -71.45
C LEU A 664 10.39 -51.57 -72.83
N GLY A 665 9.96 -50.31 -72.97
CA GLY A 665 9.64 -49.68 -74.24
C GLY A 665 10.82 -49.74 -75.21
N VAL A 666 12.02 -49.30 -74.79
CA VAL A 666 13.26 -49.38 -75.56
C VAL A 666 13.61 -50.82 -75.94
N ILE A 667 13.53 -51.77 -74.99
CA ILE A 667 13.80 -53.19 -75.23
C ILE A 667 12.82 -53.75 -76.27
N VAL A 668 11.52 -53.48 -76.15
CA VAL A 668 10.50 -53.92 -77.12
C VAL A 668 10.72 -53.28 -78.49
N LEU A 669 11.17 -52.02 -78.54
CA LEU A 669 11.51 -51.30 -79.77
C LEU A 669 12.76 -51.90 -80.45
N LEU A 670 13.79 -52.24 -79.67
CA LEU A 670 15.00 -52.93 -80.14
C LEU A 670 14.70 -54.36 -80.63
N LEU A 671 13.84 -55.10 -79.91
CA LEU A 671 13.39 -56.44 -80.28
C LEU A 671 12.48 -56.41 -81.53
N ALA A 672 11.66 -55.37 -81.71
CA ALA A 672 10.86 -55.16 -82.91
C ALA A 672 11.72 -54.78 -84.14
N ARG A 673 12.92 -54.23 -83.91
CA ARG A 673 13.89 -53.88 -84.96
C ARG A 673 14.79 -55.07 -85.35
N ARG A 674 15.14 -55.96 -84.41
CA ARG A 674 15.99 -57.15 -84.63
C ARG A 674 15.30 -58.34 -85.29
N SER A 675 13.98 -58.37 -85.39
CA SER A 675 13.24 -59.43 -86.11
C SER A 675 13.27 -59.24 -87.63
N PHE A 676 14.48 -59.11 -88.19
CA PHE A 676 14.78 -59.12 -89.63
C PHE A 676 15.26 -60.49 -90.05
#